data_AF-A0AA88HWS7-F1
#
_entry.id   AF-A0AA88HWS7-F1
#
_cell.length_a   1.000
_cell.length_b   1.000
_cell.length_c   1.000
_cell.angle_alpha   90.00
_cell.angle_beta   90.00
_cell.angle_gamma   90.00
#
_symmetry.space_group_name_H-M   'P 1'
#
loop_
_entity.id
_entity.type
_entity.pdbx_description
1 polymer ?
#
loop_
_entity_poly.entity_id
_entity_poly.type
_entity_poly.pdbx_seq_one_letter_code
_entity_poly.pdbx_strand_id
1 'polypeptide(L)'
;MLSFGILILLAFLYGSECKVNIPYREGVEYRYDFEATATTGLLEPEGNGAIYRILYKIYIQASQGIAQIQLKDVSTSVYNGKIGWEAYPKMNAIDSPVLNQQLGLPFFLKYEGSKITDIAVDSRDSSFAKNLKRAVAGLLQFSQFEAPSEAATVVEDTELNHYGTCPTVTTIRQGEDGILIEKQRNIENCSLFPHRWRTSMRGARCGASKKQELIDKSSAVNYRIGMNRGHPEIQFVRAYGTIDLTPFAESGLRHFHFVNQTLVLRKTARTNKPIEVSKSAKFVPDLRFQFANPKLDLADVDNYYLAGEDSSLMDQEELRQKFLVILLETVEIVYNPSTVERLADRKAVSNLIPYINRMNYQSLVAFYRQDLPSPVIDKLASARSLFLDAVAISGSNPAALLIRDLIKAGELPELVAARMLATLPAYIRRSSMALVSEFSKLIGMALAKDLKYGVVDQALMLAIPTLVNKACTNQIPEFVDCSPEVVQQWNDRFIRQYKETTKYQQKLQSIYALRNLGIYLSPESSMFMKNVALGKEEVEGPIRSHAIVILQEAMTFDPAISSVLFSIYKNKNEPSAIRIAAVGSLLSGTGPLEYLRAIGTSLWSETDQDVVNYIHSSLQSLRSSKHPCLAKSQDFVKQLLKAIPNIPLSHRRSNNYIYDFIHPSQQYGSLLQLHTVNNPQNTLPLTVAGLVNYFWKDYTFDAYKFSVHLSGAKELLPDFSSLLFNEKEDETQFNKLKELLEKVVKLRPADPVHIEVMLTFQGHTAMVYKFDEENYGKILNSKDIEYYLQEYKLNFQIWQSAATAIYTLPSEIGMPVSAIFDLSGMFSNRVEVLKGKASGKLARRLKFQLV
;
A
#
# COMPACT_ATOMS: atom_id res chain seq x y z
N MET A 1 61.97 11.95 -59.86
CA MET A 1 61.30 11.87 -58.53
C MET A 1 60.13 12.84 -58.50
N LEU A 2 59.06 12.58 -59.26
CA LEU A 2 57.92 13.50 -59.41
C LEU A 2 56.57 12.76 -59.57
N SER A 3 56.47 11.53 -59.05
CA SER A 3 55.25 10.70 -59.18
C SER A 3 54.81 9.98 -57.91
N PHE A 4 55.33 10.34 -56.73
CA PHE A 4 54.94 9.73 -55.45
C PHE A 4 54.06 10.62 -54.56
N GLY A 5 53.93 11.92 -54.87
CA GLY A 5 53.18 12.88 -54.03
C GLY A 5 51.68 13.01 -54.33
N ILE A 6 51.20 12.55 -55.49
CA ILE A 6 49.81 12.76 -55.91
C ILE A 6 48.90 11.56 -55.56
N LEU A 7 49.46 10.36 -55.34
CA LEU A 7 48.67 9.19 -54.94
C LEU A 7 48.31 9.15 -53.45
N ILE A 8 49.05 9.86 -52.57
CA ILE A 8 48.78 9.87 -51.13
C ILE A 8 47.70 10.90 -50.76
N LEU A 9 47.49 11.95 -51.58
CA LEU A 9 46.45 12.96 -51.35
C LEU A 9 45.06 12.58 -51.90
N LEU A 10 44.98 11.61 -52.82
CA LEU A 10 43.70 11.03 -53.27
C LEU A 10 43.25 9.83 -52.41
N ALA A 11 44.15 9.21 -51.65
CA ALA A 11 43.80 8.14 -50.71
C ALA A 11 43.22 8.66 -49.37
N PHE A 12 43.43 9.94 -49.04
CA PHE A 12 42.86 10.57 -47.82
C PHE A 12 41.53 11.30 -48.05
N LEU A 13 41.00 11.34 -49.28
CA LEU A 13 39.67 11.89 -49.60
C LEU A 13 38.61 10.81 -49.87
N TYR A 14 38.96 9.52 -49.80
CA TYR A 14 38.03 8.43 -49.54
C TYR A 14 38.08 8.07 -48.05
N GLY A 15 37.90 9.08 -47.18
CA GLY A 15 37.23 8.79 -45.92
C GLY A 15 35.85 8.29 -46.31
N SER A 16 35.62 6.98 -46.17
CA SER A 16 34.29 6.42 -46.17
C SER A 16 33.49 7.23 -45.16
N GLU A 17 32.68 8.18 -45.64
CA GLU A 17 31.44 8.53 -44.95
C GLU A 17 30.74 7.19 -44.76
N CYS A 18 30.91 6.58 -43.59
CA CYS A 18 29.96 5.60 -43.08
C CYS A 18 28.65 6.36 -42.99
N LYS A 19 27.90 6.40 -44.10
CA LYS A 19 26.53 6.89 -44.14
C LYS A 19 25.78 6.04 -43.13
N VAL A 20 25.57 6.64 -41.97
CA VAL A 20 24.80 6.12 -40.87
C VAL A 20 23.38 5.93 -41.39
N ASN A 21 23.10 4.75 -41.94
CA ASN A 21 21.83 4.45 -42.58
C ASN A 21 20.83 4.02 -41.52
N ILE A 22 19.78 4.83 -41.39
CA ILE A 22 18.51 4.49 -40.74
C ILE A 22 18.05 3.11 -41.26
N PRO A 23 17.40 2.26 -40.46
CA PRO A 23 16.91 0.95 -40.91
C PRO A 23 15.79 0.97 -41.98
N TYR A 24 15.42 2.15 -42.46
CA TYR A 24 14.35 2.34 -43.44
C TYR A 24 14.82 3.27 -44.56
N ARG A 25 14.63 2.84 -45.82
CA ARG A 25 15.00 3.62 -46.99
C ARG A 25 13.96 4.68 -47.35
N GLU A 26 14.44 5.83 -47.80
CA GLU A 26 13.58 6.89 -48.31
C GLU A 26 12.80 6.43 -49.55
N GLY A 27 11.54 6.86 -49.65
CA GLY A 27 10.65 6.51 -50.77
C GLY A 27 10.16 5.05 -50.79
N VAL A 28 10.45 4.28 -49.74
CA VAL A 28 9.97 2.91 -49.55
C VAL A 28 9.00 2.88 -48.37
N GLU A 29 7.85 2.24 -48.58
CA GLU A 29 6.89 1.88 -47.54
C GLU A 29 7.13 0.42 -47.12
N TYR A 30 7.33 0.23 -45.82
CA TYR A 30 7.45 -1.07 -45.18
C TYR A 30 6.14 -1.42 -44.49
N ARG A 31 5.65 -2.64 -44.72
CA ARG A 31 4.42 -3.16 -44.12
C ARG A 31 4.72 -4.37 -43.27
N TYR A 32 4.42 -4.28 -41.99
CA TYR A 32 4.58 -5.34 -41.03
C TYR A 32 3.25 -5.84 -40.50
N ASP A 33 3.17 -7.13 -40.23
CA ASP A 33 2.17 -7.69 -39.32
C ASP A 33 2.76 -7.73 -37.91
N PHE A 34 1.99 -7.23 -36.95
CA PHE A 34 2.33 -7.28 -35.54
C PHE A 34 1.30 -8.11 -34.78
N GLU A 35 1.80 -8.98 -33.92
CA GLU A 35 0.98 -9.76 -32.99
C GLU A 35 1.62 -9.72 -31.60
N ALA A 36 0.81 -9.46 -30.58
CA ALA A 36 1.22 -9.60 -29.20
C ALA A 36 0.19 -10.33 -28.35
N THR A 37 0.68 -11.15 -27.43
CA THR A 37 -0.11 -11.83 -26.42
C THR A 37 0.44 -11.48 -25.04
N ALA A 38 -0.43 -11.04 -24.14
CA ALA A 38 -0.14 -10.84 -22.74
C ALA A 38 -0.95 -11.84 -21.91
N THR A 39 -0.25 -12.72 -21.20
CA THR A 39 -0.82 -13.80 -20.41
C THR A 39 -0.55 -13.57 -18.94
N THR A 40 -1.58 -13.55 -18.10
CA THR A 40 -1.45 -13.45 -16.63
C THR A 40 -2.08 -14.67 -15.99
N GLY A 41 -1.38 -15.33 -15.06
CA GLY A 41 -1.95 -16.51 -14.40
C GLY A 41 -1.05 -17.19 -13.39
N LEU A 42 -1.41 -18.44 -13.12
CA LEU A 42 -0.69 -19.41 -12.30
C LEU A 42 -0.39 -20.64 -13.16
N LEU A 43 0.81 -21.23 -13.02
CA LEU A 43 1.19 -22.44 -13.77
C LEU A 43 0.90 -23.73 -12.98
N GLU A 44 0.86 -23.66 -11.65
CA GLU A 44 0.73 -24.82 -10.77
C GLU A 44 -0.51 -24.70 -9.88
N PRO A 45 -1.17 -25.82 -9.50
CA PRO A 45 -0.91 -27.20 -9.94
C PRO A 45 -1.47 -27.52 -11.34
N GLU A 46 -2.50 -26.79 -11.78
CA GLU A 46 -2.97 -26.77 -13.17
C GLU A 46 -2.91 -25.34 -13.70
N GLY A 47 -2.27 -25.16 -14.85
CA GLY A 47 -2.11 -23.83 -15.44
C GLY A 47 -3.46 -23.20 -15.76
N ASN A 48 -3.74 -22.05 -15.15
CA ASN A 48 -4.94 -21.24 -15.42
C ASN A 48 -4.55 -19.77 -15.54
N GLY A 49 -5.14 -19.06 -16.49
CA GLY A 49 -4.91 -17.64 -16.64
C GLY A 49 -5.74 -16.97 -17.72
N ALA A 50 -5.57 -15.66 -17.79
CA ALA A 50 -6.19 -14.81 -18.79
C ALA A 50 -5.15 -14.44 -19.86
N ILE A 51 -5.57 -14.47 -21.12
CA ILE A 51 -4.76 -14.06 -22.27
C ILE A 51 -5.48 -12.90 -22.95
N TYR A 52 -4.76 -11.80 -23.14
CA TYR A 52 -5.15 -10.71 -24.01
C TYR A 52 -4.26 -10.73 -25.26
N ARG A 53 -4.87 -10.78 -26.45
CA ARG A 53 -4.18 -10.75 -27.73
C ARG A 53 -4.53 -9.48 -28.47
N ILE A 54 -3.53 -8.83 -29.07
CA ILE A 54 -3.70 -7.68 -29.95
C ILE A 54 -2.95 -7.93 -31.27
N LEU A 55 -3.61 -7.60 -32.37
CA LEU A 55 -3.13 -7.76 -33.74
C LEU A 55 -3.30 -6.44 -34.46
N TYR A 56 -2.28 -6.00 -35.20
CA TYR A 56 -2.39 -4.84 -36.08
C TYR A 56 -1.29 -4.84 -37.14
N LYS A 57 -1.45 -3.99 -38.14
CA LYS A 57 -0.44 -3.75 -39.18
C LYS A 57 0.32 -2.46 -38.89
N ILE A 58 1.63 -2.47 -39.13
CA ILE A 58 2.50 -1.30 -39.01
C ILE A 58 2.95 -0.88 -40.40
N TYR A 59 2.68 0.38 -40.74
CA TYR A 59 3.14 1.03 -41.96
C TYR A 59 4.25 2.00 -41.59
N ILE A 60 5.42 1.83 -42.20
CA ILE A 60 6.59 2.68 -41.95
C ILE A 60 7.05 3.30 -43.26
N GLN A 61 7.23 4.61 -43.27
CA GLN A 61 7.85 5.38 -44.33
C GLN A 61 9.02 6.17 -43.73
N ALA A 62 10.05 6.46 -44.51
CA ALA A 62 11.20 7.24 -44.03
C ALA A 62 11.48 8.44 -44.94
N SER A 63 11.85 9.56 -44.31
CA SER A 63 12.27 10.79 -44.99
C SER A 63 13.14 11.61 -44.05
N GLN A 64 14.31 12.07 -44.50
CA GLN A 64 15.20 13.00 -43.79
C GLN A 64 15.60 12.55 -42.38
N GLY A 65 15.95 11.27 -42.18
CA GLY A 65 16.33 10.78 -40.83
C GLY A 65 15.15 10.45 -39.92
N ILE A 66 13.91 10.62 -40.39
CA ILE A 66 12.69 10.45 -39.60
C ILE A 66 11.87 9.30 -40.20
N ALA A 67 11.49 8.33 -39.35
CA ALA A 67 10.51 7.33 -39.70
C ALA A 67 9.10 7.82 -39.32
N GLN A 68 8.20 7.88 -40.31
CA GLN A 68 6.76 8.09 -40.10
C GLN A 68 6.08 6.73 -39.97
N ILE A 69 5.30 6.53 -38.90
CA ILE A 69 4.71 5.23 -38.58
C ILE A 69 3.20 5.38 -38.35
N GLN A 70 2.42 4.46 -38.91
CA GLN A 70 0.97 4.39 -38.69
C GLN A 70 0.53 2.95 -38.40
N LEU A 71 -0.29 2.79 -37.35
CA LEU A 71 -0.91 1.51 -36.97
C LEU A 71 -2.30 1.40 -37.59
N LYS A 72 -2.67 0.23 -38.13
CA LYS A 72 -3.98 -0.02 -38.76
C LYS A 72 -4.48 -1.43 -38.50
N ASP A 73 -5.76 -1.65 -38.78
CA ASP A 73 -6.41 -2.97 -38.74
C ASP A 73 -6.28 -3.63 -37.36
N VAL A 74 -6.57 -2.87 -36.30
CA VAL A 74 -6.47 -3.34 -34.91
C VAL A 74 -7.61 -4.31 -34.62
N SER A 75 -7.25 -5.52 -34.21
CA SER A 75 -8.17 -6.52 -33.68
C SER A 75 -7.64 -7.11 -32.38
N THR A 76 -8.55 -7.58 -31.54
CA THR A 76 -8.25 -8.09 -30.20
C THR A 76 -8.95 -9.41 -29.93
N SER A 77 -8.38 -10.20 -29.03
CA SER A 77 -9.05 -11.36 -28.47
C SER A 77 -8.76 -11.48 -26.98
N VAL A 78 -9.70 -12.07 -26.24
CA VAL A 78 -9.54 -12.36 -24.82
C VAL A 78 -9.87 -13.82 -24.59
N TYR A 79 -9.10 -14.46 -23.72
CA TYR A 79 -9.36 -15.83 -23.24
C TYR A 79 -9.18 -15.87 -21.73
N ASN A 80 -9.99 -16.68 -21.05
CA ASN A 80 -9.83 -16.99 -19.63
C ASN A 80 -10.12 -18.48 -19.44
N GLY A 81 -9.16 -19.22 -18.89
CA GLY A 81 -9.31 -20.65 -18.67
C GLY A 81 -7.96 -21.35 -18.47
N LYS A 82 -7.94 -22.64 -18.79
CA LYS A 82 -6.72 -23.45 -18.70
C LYS A 82 -5.67 -22.94 -19.68
N ILE A 83 -4.43 -22.84 -19.23
CA ILE A 83 -3.26 -22.46 -20.01
C ILE A 83 -2.16 -23.50 -19.81
N GLY A 84 -1.45 -23.83 -20.87
CA GLY A 84 -0.38 -24.83 -20.83
C GLY A 84 0.41 -24.84 -22.13
N TRP A 85 1.52 -25.56 -22.17
CA TRP A 85 2.40 -25.62 -23.33
C TRP A 85 1.75 -26.32 -24.54
N GLU A 86 0.83 -27.27 -24.31
CA GLU A 86 0.14 -28.05 -25.36
C GLU A 86 -1.13 -27.38 -25.91
N ALA A 87 -1.69 -26.40 -25.19
CA ALA A 87 -3.03 -25.88 -25.44
C ALA A 87 -3.06 -24.35 -25.47
N TYR A 88 -2.50 -23.76 -26.54
CA TYR A 88 -2.81 -22.37 -26.84
C TYR A 88 -4.25 -22.28 -27.35
N PRO A 89 -5.14 -21.55 -26.66
CA PRO A 89 -6.56 -21.55 -27.00
C PRO A 89 -6.78 -20.90 -28.36
N LYS A 90 -7.71 -21.46 -29.15
CA LYS A 90 -8.19 -20.79 -30.35
C LYS A 90 -8.96 -19.54 -29.92
N MET A 91 -8.43 -18.40 -30.30
CA MET A 91 -9.00 -17.09 -29.99
C MET A 91 -9.43 -16.41 -31.28
N ASN A 92 -10.72 -16.07 -31.36
CA ASN A 92 -11.26 -15.34 -32.49
C ASN A 92 -10.91 -13.86 -32.35
N ALA A 93 -10.29 -13.28 -33.38
CA ALA A 93 -10.00 -11.86 -33.43
C ALA A 93 -11.30 -11.08 -33.65
N ILE A 94 -11.52 -10.07 -32.82
CA ILE A 94 -12.65 -9.14 -32.91
C ILE A 94 -12.05 -7.79 -33.30
N ASP A 95 -12.51 -7.26 -34.44
CA ASP A 95 -12.13 -5.92 -34.87
C ASP A 95 -12.58 -4.89 -33.82
N SER A 96 -11.68 -3.96 -33.48
CA SER A 96 -11.96 -2.94 -32.48
C SER A 96 -11.95 -1.55 -33.12
N PRO A 97 -13.12 -1.00 -33.52
CA PRO A 97 -13.20 0.35 -34.08
C PRO A 97 -12.64 1.42 -33.13
N VAL A 98 -12.91 1.25 -31.83
CA VAL A 98 -12.43 2.15 -30.77
C VAL A 98 -10.90 2.17 -30.71
N LEU A 99 -10.25 1.00 -30.66
CA LEU A 99 -8.80 0.93 -30.64
C LEU A 99 -8.17 1.37 -31.97
N ASN A 100 -8.83 1.13 -33.10
CA ASN A 100 -8.39 1.68 -34.39
C ASN A 100 -8.39 3.20 -34.38
N GLN A 101 -9.39 3.84 -33.79
CA GLN A 101 -9.43 5.29 -33.63
C GLN A 101 -8.34 5.79 -32.67
N GLN A 102 -8.12 5.10 -31.56
CA GLN A 102 -7.12 5.49 -30.54
C GLN A 102 -5.68 5.29 -31.00
N LEU A 103 -5.38 4.21 -31.72
CA LEU A 103 -4.01 3.84 -32.14
C LEU A 103 -3.65 4.32 -33.55
N GLY A 104 -4.66 4.64 -34.38
CA GLY A 104 -4.50 4.91 -35.81
C GLY A 104 -3.86 6.25 -36.17
N LEU A 105 -3.69 7.16 -35.20
CA LEU A 105 -2.94 8.40 -35.42
C LEU A 105 -1.46 8.09 -35.65
N PRO A 106 -0.80 8.74 -36.62
CA PRO A 106 0.61 8.48 -36.90
C PRO A 106 1.52 9.01 -35.80
N PHE A 107 2.71 8.42 -35.67
CA PHE A 107 3.79 8.86 -34.79
C PHE A 107 5.13 8.81 -35.53
N PHE A 108 6.13 9.49 -34.97
CA PHE A 108 7.39 9.75 -35.65
C PHE A 108 8.57 9.38 -34.77
N LEU A 109 9.59 8.77 -35.37
CA LEU A 109 10.83 8.41 -34.69
C LEU A 109 12.01 9.06 -35.38
N LYS A 110 12.88 9.67 -34.58
CA LYS A 110 14.16 10.19 -35.03
C LYS A 110 15.25 9.18 -34.69
N TYR A 111 16.12 8.93 -35.66
CA TYR A 111 17.19 7.94 -35.53
C TYR A 111 18.58 8.60 -35.54
N GLU A 112 19.46 8.02 -34.74
CA GLU A 112 20.91 8.18 -34.84
C GLU A 112 21.50 6.79 -35.12
N GLY A 113 21.68 6.49 -36.40
CA GLY A 113 21.95 5.12 -36.87
C GLY A 113 20.76 4.20 -36.66
N SER A 114 20.98 3.08 -35.98
CA SER A 114 19.94 2.10 -35.66
C SER A 114 19.28 2.34 -34.29
N LYS A 115 19.69 3.38 -33.56
CA LYS A 115 19.13 3.76 -32.25
C LYS A 115 18.15 4.92 -32.40
N ILE A 116 17.10 4.91 -31.58
CA ILE A 116 16.09 5.98 -31.57
C ILE A 116 16.48 7.01 -30.51
N THR A 117 16.48 8.29 -30.90
CA THR A 117 16.79 9.40 -29.98
C THR A 117 15.53 10.10 -29.50
N ASP A 118 14.53 10.25 -30.38
CA ASP A 118 13.33 11.02 -30.10
C ASP A 118 12.08 10.35 -30.66
N ILE A 119 10.95 10.53 -29.96
CA ILE A 119 9.61 10.16 -30.43
C ILE A 119 8.71 11.39 -30.48
N ALA A 120 7.87 11.50 -31.50
CA ALA A 120 6.77 12.47 -31.55
C ALA A 120 5.44 11.74 -31.73
N VAL A 121 4.51 11.97 -30.79
CA VAL A 121 3.17 11.37 -30.77
C VAL A 121 2.12 12.49 -30.78
N ASP A 122 0.96 12.26 -31.40
CA ASP A 122 -0.10 13.26 -31.48
C ASP A 122 -0.62 13.62 -30.07
N SER A 123 -0.91 14.89 -29.83
CA SER A 123 -1.43 15.32 -28.52
C SER A 123 -2.77 14.65 -28.18
N ARG A 124 -3.59 14.33 -29.21
CA ARG A 124 -4.89 13.65 -29.09
C ARG A 124 -4.76 12.17 -28.77
N ASP A 125 -3.59 11.57 -28.96
CA ASP A 125 -3.37 10.20 -28.55
C ASP A 125 -3.59 10.07 -27.05
N SER A 126 -4.29 9.00 -26.70
CA SER A 126 -4.55 8.64 -25.32
C SER A 126 -3.26 8.22 -24.61
N SER A 127 -3.24 8.21 -23.27
CA SER A 127 -2.03 7.78 -22.54
C SER A 127 -1.68 6.32 -22.85
N PHE A 128 -2.69 5.48 -23.03
CA PHE A 128 -2.53 4.10 -23.48
C PHE A 128 -1.89 4.04 -24.88
N ALA A 129 -2.41 4.78 -25.86
CA ALA A 129 -1.89 4.81 -27.22
C ALA A 129 -0.43 5.29 -27.28
N LYS A 130 -0.10 6.34 -26.52
CA LYS A 130 1.27 6.87 -26.39
C LYS A 130 2.25 5.80 -25.88
N ASN A 131 1.87 5.05 -24.84
CA ASN A 131 2.74 4.02 -24.26
C ASN A 131 2.90 2.80 -25.15
N LEU A 132 1.84 2.37 -25.84
CA LEU A 132 1.94 1.29 -26.83
C LEU A 132 2.89 1.69 -27.97
N LYS A 133 2.78 2.93 -28.48
CA LYS A 133 3.68 3.48 -29.52
C LYS A 133 5.14 3.56 -29.05
N ARG A 134 5.39 3.89 -27.78
CA ARG A 134 6.73 3.85 -27.18
C ARG A 134 7.31 2.44 -27.08
N ALA A 135 6.49 1.45 -26.73
CA ALA A 135 6.92 0.05 -26.74
C ALA A 135 7.24 -0.44 -28.15
N VAL A 136 6.39 -0.09 -29.14
CA VAL A 136 6.67 -0.35 -30.56
C VAL A 136 7.98 0.32 -30.99
N ALA A 137 8.22 1.58 -30.62
CA ALA A 137 9.48 2.26 -30.92
C ALA A 137 10.69 1.44 -30.40
N GLY A 138 10.61 0.92 -29.18
CA GLY A 138 11.64 0.04 -28.62
C GLY A 138 11.93 -1.24 -29.41
N LEU A 139 10.98 -1.73 -30.21
CA LEU A 139 11.16 -2.88 -31.11
C LEU A 139 11.78 -2.51 -32.47
N LEU A 140 11.78 -1.23 -32.84
CA LEU A 140 12.28 -0.75 -34.13
C LEU A 140 13.71 -0.19 -34.05
N GLN A 141 14.42 -0.44 -32.94
CA GLN A 141 15.84 -0.15 -32.77
C GLN A 141 16.65 -1.41 -32.49
N PHE A 142 17.80 -1.56 -33.14
CA PHE A 142 18.74 -2.65 -32.94
C PHE A 142 20.15 -2.13 -32.73
N SER A 143 21.03 -2.93 -32.14
CA SER A 143 22.42 -2.54 -31.91
C SER A 143 23.15 -2.45 -33.24
N GLN A 144 23.97 -1.43 -33.43
CA GLN A 144 24.78 -1.32 -34.64
C GLN A 144 25.72 -2.52 -34.74
N PHE A 145 25.92 -3.02 -35.96
CA PHE A 145 26.75 -4.18 -36.23
C PHE A 145 27.59 -3.94 -37.48
N GLU A 146 28.82 -4.44 -37.46
CA GLU A 146 29.61 -4.64 -38.66
C GLU A 146 29.27 -6.02 -39.25
N ALA A 147 29.70 -6.30 -40.48
CA ALA A 147 29.45 -7.61 -41.11
C ALA A 147 30.04 -8.72 -40.21
N PRO A 148 29.20 -9.58 -39.61
CA PRO A 148 29.68 -10.53 -38.60
C PRO A 148 30.58 -11.60 -39.24
N SER A 149 31.65 -11.97 -38.54
CA SER A 149 32.45 -13.16 -38.87
C SER A 149 31.66 -14.44 -38.51
N GLU A 150 32.19 -15.63 -38.83
CA GLU A 150 31.54 -16.90 -38.45
C GLU A 150 31.33 -17.04 -36.93
N ALA A 151 32.10 -16.31 -36.11
CA ALA A 151 31.98 -16.31 -34.66
C ALA A 151 30.95 -15.27 -34.16
N ALA A 152 30.19 -15.63 -33.13
CA ALA A 152 29.27 -14.70 -32.48
C ALA A 152 30.03 -13.55 -31.79
N THR A 153 29.55 -12.32 -31.98
CA THR A 153 30.06 -11.12 -31.32
C THR A 153 29.12 -10.74 -30.19
N VAL A 154 29.66 -10.49 -28.99
CA VAL A 154 28.90 -10.01 -27.84
C VAL A 154 29.25 -8.55 -27.56
N VAL A 155 28.24 -7.70 -27.45
CA VAL A 155 28.38 -6.26 -27.19
C VAL A 155 27.53 -5.92 -25.98
N GLU A 156 28.12 -5.22 -25.02
CA GLU A 156 27.39 -4.62 -23.89
C GLU A 156 27.21 -3.13 -24.16
N ASP A 157 25.97 -2.67 -24.09
CA ASP A 157 25.64 -1.26 -24.25
C ASP A 157 24.48 -0.82 -23.35
N THR A 158 24.05 0.42 -23.52
CA THR A 158 22.88 0.96 -22.84
C THR A 158 21.87 1.46 -23.87
N GLU A 159 20.60 1.11 -23.67
CA GLU A 159 19.51 1.41 -24.59
C GLU A 159 18.36 2.12 -23.85
N LEU A 160 17.92 3.27 -24.39
CA LEU A 160 16.69 3.93 -23.95
C LEU A 160 15.49 3.22 -24.59
N ASN A 161 14.54 2.78 -23.78
CA ASN A 161 13.28 2.17 -24.22
C ASN A 161 12.15 2.52 -23.23
N HIS A 162 11.00 1.83 -23.35
CA HIS A 162 9.83 2.11 -22.50
C HIS A 162 10.03 1.76 -21.01
N TYR A 163 11.00 0.91 -20.66
CA TYR A 163 11.44 0.67 -19.29
C TYR A 163 12.44 1.72 -18.77
N GLY A 164 12.91 2.67 -19.60
CA GLY A 164 13.99 3.57 -19.24
C GLY A 164 15.30 3.22 -19.95
N THR A 165 16.39 3.64 -19.34
CA THR A 165 17.73 3.49 -19.90
C THR A 165 18.39 2.28 -19.27
N CYS A 166 18.43 1.17 -20.01
CA CYS A 166 18.72 -0.16 -19.49
C CYS A 166 20.05 -0.71 -20.02
N PRO A 167 20.90 -1.29 -19.16
CA PRO A 167 22.03 -2.10 -19.59
C PRO A 167 21.53 -3.28 -20.43
N THR A 168 22.11 -3.46 -21.61
CA THR A 168 21.68 -4.46 -22.59
C THR A 168 22.88 -5.24 -23.09
N VAL A 169 22.78 -6.57 -23.03
CA VAL A 169 23.76 -7.48 -23.62
C VAL A 169 23.21 -7.94 -24.96
N THR A 170 23.97 -7.71 -26.03
CA THR A 170 23.60 -8.06 -27.40
C THR A 170 24.54 -9.12 -27.95
N THR A 171 24.00 -10.22 -28.47
CA THR A 171 24.74 -11.23 -29.23
C THR A 171 24.38 -11.12 -30.70
N ILE A 172 25.38 -10.98 -31.57
CA ILE A 172 25.24 -10.83 -33.02
C ILE A 172 25.93 -12.01 -33.70
N ARG A 173 25.23 -12.68 -34.63
CA ARG A 173 25.79 -13.80 -35.40
C ARG A 173 25.22 -13.87 -36.81
N GLN A 174 25.97 -14.47 -37.73
CA GLN A 174 25.49 -14.79 -39.06
C GLN A 174 24.52 -15.99 -38.99
N GLY A 175 23.33 -15.85 -39.58
CA GLY A 175 22.37 -16.93 -39.79
C GLY A 175 22.19 -17.25 -41.28
N GLU A 176 21.43 -18.30 -41.57
CA GLU A 176 21.13 -18.74 -42.95
C GLU A 176 20.39 -17.66 -43.75
N ASP A 177 19.40 -17.01 -43.12
CA ASP A 177 18.51 -16.00 -43.74
C ASP A 177 18.80 -14.56 -43.31
N GLY A 178 20.06 -14.26 -42.96
CA GLY A 178 20.49 -12.91 -42.55
C GLY A 178 21.17 -12.88 -41.18
N ILE A 179 21.29 -11.68 -40.62
CA ILE A 179 21.99 -11.45 -39.36
C ILE A 179 21.00 -11.64 -38.19
N LEU A 180 21.40 -12.46 -37.23
CA LEU A 180 20.64 -12.73 -36.02
C LEU A 180 21.20 -11.87 -34.88
N ILE A 181 20.30 -11.14 -34.21
CA ILE A 181 20.64 -10.29 -33.06
C ILE A 181 19.77 -10.70 -31.89
N GLU A 182 20.37 -11.09 -30.78
CA GLU A 182 19.70 -11.49 -29.54
C GLU A 182 20.06 -10.47 -28.46
N LYS A 183 19.05 -9.79 -27.90
CA LYS A 183 19.22 -8.79 -26.84
C LYS A 183 18.66 -9.33 -25.53
N GLN A 184 19.42 -9.18 -24.45
CA GLN A 184 18.94 -9.36 -23.08
C GLN A 184 19.05 -8.04 -22.33
N ARG A 185 17.92 -7.56 -21.78
CA ARG A 185 17.86 -6.30 -21.03
C ARG A 185 17.88 -6.59 -19.54
N ASN A 186 18.77 -5.93 -18.81
CA ASN A 186 18.79 -6.00 -17.35
C ASN A 186 17.81 -4.96 -16.77
N ILE A 187 16.55 -5.39 -16.56
CA ILE A 187 15.48 -4.49 -16.09
C ILE A 187 15.75 -3.97 -14.67
N GLU A 188 16.33 -4.80 -13.80
CA GLU A 188 16.62 -4.43 -12.42
C GLU A 188 17.63 -3.28 -12.30
N ASN A 189 18.51 -3.13 -13.30
CA ASN A 189 19.51 -2.08 -13.35
C ASN A 189 19.17 -0.95 -14.33
N CYS A 190 17.92 -0.83 -14.79
CA CYS A 190 17.51 0.31 -15.60
C CYS A 190 17.52 1.60 -14.78
N SER A 191 18.18 2.63 -15.30
CA SER A 191 18.04 3.98 -14.78
C SER A 191 16.72 4.59 -15.23
N LEU A 192 16.10 5.40 -14.35
CA LEU A 192 14.81 6.07 -14.59
C LEU A 192 13.64 5.10 -14.90
N PHE A 193 13.66 3.89 -14.31
CA PHE A 193 12.62 2.88 -14.49
C PHE A 193 11.23 3.38 -14.03
N PRO A 194 10.23 3.46 -14.93
CA PRO A 194 8.90 3.95 -14.59
C PRO A 194 8.15 2.91 -13.76
N HIS A 195 7.85 3.25 -12.51
CA HIS A 195 7.02 2.45 -11.63
C HIS A 195 6.20 3.34 -10.69
N ARG A 196 5.09 2.79 -10.19
CA ARG A 196 4.30 3.36 -9.10
C ARG A 196 4.25 2.36 -7.96
N TRP A 197 4.70 2.77 -6.78
CA TRP A 197 4.61 1.98 -5.55
C TRP A 197 3.70 2.68 -4.55
N ARG A 198 2.90 1.89 -3.85
CA ARG A 198 2.08 2.36 -2.74
C ARG A 198 1.89 1.26 -1.73
N THR A 199 1.91 1.65 -0.48
CA THR A 199 1.48 0.77 0.61
C THR A 199 0.67 1.60 1.60
N SER A 200 -0.40 1.02 2.14
CA SER A 200 -1.10 1.60 3.28
C SER A 200 -0.39 1.31 4.59
N MET A 201 0.57 0.38 4.57
CA MET A 201 1.35 -0.07 5.72
C MET A 201 2.55 0.86 5.99
N ARG A 202 2.72 1.30 7.24
CA ARG A 202 4.06 1.69 7.75
C ARG A 202 4.85 0.41 7.98
N GLY A 203 5.47 -0.10 6.92
CA GLY A 203 6.28 -1.30 6.93
C GLY A 203 7.72 -1.02 6.55
N ALA A 204 8.64 -1.80 7.11
CA ALA A 204 10.06 -1.73 6.80
C ALA A 204 10.52 -3.06 6.21
N ARG A 205 11.54 -2.99 5.35
CA ARG A 205 12.31 -4.17 4.95
C ARG A 205 13.34 -4.43 6.05
N CYS A 206 13.39 -5.66 6.59
CA CYS A 206 14.40 -6.08 7.53
C CYS A 206 15.78 -5.98 6.85
N GLY A 207 16.80 -5.47 7.55
CA GLY A 207 18.16 -5.32 7.02
C GLY A 207 18.95 -6.64 6.90
N ALA A 208 18.37 -7.65 6.25
CA ALA A 208 18.96 -8.97 6.01
C ALA A 208 19.93 -8.98 4.80
N SER A 209 20.87 -9.92 4.82
CA SER A 209 22.02 -10.02 3.90
C SER A 209 21.74 -10.67 2.54
N LYS A 210 20.57 -11.29 2.34
CA LYS A 210 20.12 -11.80 1.03
C LYS A 210 18.80 -11.15 0.66
N LYS A 211 18.85 -10.22 -0.30
CA LYS A 211 17.68 -9.59 -0.90
C LYS A 211 17.00 -10.63 -1.78
N GLN A 212 15.85 -11.15 -1.36
CA GLN A 212 14.94 -11.83 -2.27
C GLN A 212 13.92 -10.80 -2.75
N GLU A 213 13.91 -10.51 -4.04
CA GLU A 213 12.93 -9.61 -4.63
C GLU A 213 11.57 -10.30 -4.73
N LEU A 214 10.50 -9.51 -4.54
CA LEU A 214 9.12 -10.00 -4.62
C LEU A 214 8.65 -10.14 -6.07
N ILE A 215 9.22 -9.29 -6.93
CA ILE A 215 8.86 -9.14 -8.33
C ILE A 215 10.16 -9.23 -9.11
N ASP A 216 10.29 -10.29 -9.89
CA ASP A 216 11.37 -10.47 -10.86
C ASP A 216 10.89 -10.05 -12.25
N LYS A 217 11.80 -9.53 -13.06
CA LYS A 217 11.51 -8.89 -14.35
C LYS A 217 12.56 -9.30 -15.37
N SER A 218 12.11 -9.81 -16.52
CA SER A 218 13.01 -10.15 -17.63
C SER A 218 12.48 -9.60 -18.96
N SER A 219 13.39 -9.25 -19.87
CA SER A 219 13.08 -8.86 -21.24
C SER A 219 14.17 -9.35 -22.19
N ALA A 220 13.75 -10.00 -23.28
CA ALA A 220 14.62 -10.50 -24.32
C ALA A 220 14.03 -10.22 -25.70
N VAL A 221 14.86 -9.83 -26.67
CA VAL A 221 14.42 -9.51 -28.03
C VAL A 221 15.34 -10.12 -29.07
N ASN A 222 14.76 -10.88 -29.99
CA ASN A 222 15.46 -11.57 -31.06
C ASN A 222 15.08 -10.95 -32.40
N TYR A 223 16.06 -10.55 -33.20
CA TYR A 223 15.90 -9.97 -34.52
C TYR A 223 16.48 -10.89 -35.58
N ARG A 224 15.86 -10.86 -36.76
CA ARG A 224 16.47 -11.29 -38.02
C ARG A 224 16.50 -10.11 -38.98
N ILE A 225 17.71 -9.69 -39.33
CA ILE A 225 17.99 -8.54 -40.19
C ILE A 225 18.47 -9.06 -41.55
N GLY A 226 17.74 -8.73 -42.60
CA GLY A 226 18.16 -8.99 -43.98
C GLY A 226 18.91 -7.80 -44.56
N MET A 227 19.81 -8.06 -45.51
CA MET A 227 20.49 -6.99 -46.26
C MET A 227 19.85 -6.83 -47.63
N ASN A 228 19.29 -5.64 -47.92
CA ASN A 228 18.66 -5.34 -49.20
C ASN A 228 19.36 -4.16 -49.87
N ARG A 229 20.10 -4.43 -50.95
CA ARG A 229 20.95 -3.44 -51.65
C ARG A 229 21.90 -2.71 -50.69
N GLY A 230 22.47 -3.44 -49.73
CA GLY A 230 23.39 -2.90 -48.72
C GLY A 230 22.72 -2.19 -47.54
N HIS A 231 21.39 -2.10 -47.48
CA HIS A 231 20.66 -1.55 -46.33
C HIS A 231 20.14 -2.65 -45.41
N PRO A 232 20.29 -2.52 -44.08
CA PRO A 232 19.70 -3.44 -43.13
C PRO A 232 18.18 -3.25 -43.11
N GLU A 233 17.44 -4.35 -43.23
CA GLU A 233 15.98 -4.40 -43.16
C GLU A 233 15.56 -5.39 -42.06
N ILE A 234 14.76 -4.91 -41.10
CA ILE A 234 14.17 -5.77 -40.07
C ILE A 234 13.16 -6.68 -40.76
N GLN A 235 13.46 -7.99 -40.86
CA GLN A 235 12.57 -8.98 -41.48
C GLN A 235 11.65 -9.62 -40.44
N PHE A 236 12.18 -9.86 -39.25
CA PHE A 236 11.47 -10.50 -38.15
C PHE A 236 11.97 -10.00 -36.81
N VAL A 237 11.07 -9.77 -35.86
CA VAL A 237 11.37 -9.52 -34.45
C VAL A 237 10.50 -10.43 -33.61
N ARG A 238 11.08 -11.01 -32.56
CA ARG A 238 10.36 -11.69 -31.49
C ARG A 238 10.84 -11.18 -30.15
N ALA A 239 9.93 -10.61 -29.37
CA ALA A 239 10.22 -10.09 -28.05
C ALA A 239 9.44 -10.85 -26.99
N TYR A 240 10.07 -11.04 -25.84
CA TYR A 240 9.49 -11.68 -24.67
C TYR A 240 9.73 -10.81 -23.45
N GLY A 241 8.74 -10.72 -22.57
CA GLY A 241 8.91 -10.12 -21.26
C GLY A 241 8.21 -10.95 -20.19
N THR A 242 8.84 -11.09 -19.03
CA THR A 242 8.21 -11.72 -17.86
C THR A 242 8.20 -10.76 -16.69
N ILE A 243 7.10 -10.79 -15.93
CA ILE A 243 6.99 -10.19 -14.61
C ILE A 243 6.50 -11.30 -13.69
N ASP A 244 7.34 -11.66 -12.73
CA ASP A 244 7.13 -12.82 -11.89
C ASP A 244 6.96 -12.38 -10.45
N LEU A 245 5.73 -12.50 -9.97
CA LEU A 245 5.39 -12.23 -8.60
C LEU A 245 5.51 -13.53 -7.82
N THR A 246 6.53 -13.59 -6.96
CA THR A 246 6.81 -14.75 -6.13
C THR A 246 6.60 -14.35 -4.68
N PRO A 247 5.34 -14.39 -4.19
CA PRO A 247 5.06 -13.94 -2.87
C PRO A 247 5.77 -14.87 -1.87
N PHE A 248 5.40 -16.12 -1.82
CA PHE A 248 5.94 -17.03 -0.82
C PHE A 248 7.35 -17.54 -1.18
N ALA A 249 8.01 -18.23 -0.24
CA ALA A 249 9.32 -18.85 -0.48
C ALA A 249 9.20 -20.11 -1.37
N GLU A 250 10.16 -21.03 -1.32
CA GLU A 250 10.37 -22.11 -2.31
C GLU A 250 9.14 -22.98 -2.65
N SER A 251 8.15 -23.11 -1.76
CA SER A 251 6.91 -23.86 -2.03
C SER A 251 5.72 -22.98 -2.47
N GLY A 252 5.98 -21.72 -2.76
CA GLY A 252 4.99 -20.71 -3.08
C GLY A 252 4.52 -20.76 -4.53
N LEU A 253 3.23 -20.54 -4.76
CA LEU A 253 2.73 -20.33 -6.12
C LEU A 253 3.33 -19.05 -6.71
N ARG A 254 3.99 -19.18 -7.86
CA ARG A 254 4.45 -18.07 -8.69
C ARG A 254 3.30 -17.57 -9.53
N HIS A 255 2.95 -16.29 -9.35
CA HIS A 255 2.10 -15.57 -10.28
C HIS A 255 2.99 -15.00 -11.38
N PHE A 256 2.57 -15.13 -12.63
CA PHE A 256 3.36 -14.61 -13.74
C PHE A 256 2.50 -13.73 -14.64
N HIS A 257 3.16 -12.76 -15.25
CA HIS A 257 2.69 -12.05 -16.42
C HIS A 257 3.72 -12.22 -17.52
N PHE A 258 3.33 -12.85 -18.62
CA PHE A 258 4.18 -13.17 -19.75
C PHE A 258 3.68 -12.46 -20.99
N VAL A 259 4.58 -11.75 -21.65
CA VAL A 259 4.31 -11.10 -22.92
C VAL A 259 5.15 -11.75 -24.01
N ASN A 260 4.54 -12.03 -25.15
CA ASN A 260 5.20 -12.49 -26.36
C ASN A 260 4.71 -11.63 -27.53
N GLN A 261 5.65 -11.03 -28.26
CA GLN A 261 5.38 -10.18 -29.41
C GLN A 261 6.12 -10.71 -30.62
N THR A 262 5.49 -10.58 -31.79
CA THR A 262 6.10 -10.86 -33.08
C THR A 262 5.84 -9.73 -34.05
N LEU A 263 6.86 -9.36 -34.82
CA LEU A 263 6.79 -8.38 -35.88
C LEU A 263 7.36 -9.04 -37.14
N VAL A 264 6.58 -9.09 -38.22
CA VAL A 264 6.96 -9.79 -39.46
C VAL A 264 6.84 -8.86 -40.65
N LEU A 265 7.94 -8.65 -41.38
CA LEU A 265 7.90 -7.88 -42.63
C LEU A 265 7.13 -8.66 -43.69
N ARG A 266 6.06 -8.07 -44.23
CA ARG A 266 5.23 -8.68 -45.27
C ARG A 266 5.57 -8.17 -46.66
N LYS A 267 5.75 -6.87 -46.79
CA LYS A 267 5.94 -6.23 -48.09
C LYS A 267 6.72 -4.94 -47.96
N THR A 268 7.58 -4.70 -48.93
CA THR A 268 8.14 -3.39 -49.25
C THR A 268 7.56 -2.91 -50.58
N ALA A 269 7.20 -1.64 -50.67
CA ALA A 269 6.65 -1.02 -51.87
C ALA A 269 7.15 0.40 -52.03
N ARG A 270 7.10 0.99 -53.23
CA ARG A 270 7.35 2.43 -53.40
C ARG A 270 6.24 3.22 -52.69
N THR A 271 6.63 4.32 -52.04
CA THR A 271 5.69 5.21 -51.36
C THR A 271 4.83 5.93 -52.38
N ASN A 272 3.51 5.65 -52.36
CA ASN A 272 2.54 6.31 -53.24
C ASN A 272 1.69 7.36 -52.52
N LYS A 273 1.51 7.21 -51.20
CA LYS A 273 0.75 8.14 -50.35
C LYS A 273 1.54 8.39 -49.05
N PRO A 274 2.08 9.60 -48.85
CA PRO A 274 2.80 9.94 -47.63
C PRO A 274 1.90 9.82 -46.40
N ILE A 275 2.46 9.33 -45.28
CA ILE A 275 1.81 9.43 -43.97
C ILE A 275 1.77 10.91 -43.57
N GLU A 276 0.56 11.43 -43.30
CA GLU A 276 0.39 12.85 -42.96
C GLU A 276 1.07 13.20 -41.64
N VAL A 277 1.77 14.33 -41.64
CA VAL A 277 2.41 14.87 -40.44
C VAL A 277 1.37 15.52 -39.56
N SER A 278 1.20 15.03 -38.33
CA SER A 278 0.36 15.71 -37.36
C SER A 278 1.03 17.00 -36.88
N LYS A 279 0.35 18.14 -37.02
CA LYS A 279 0.82 19.44 -36.54
C LYS A 279 0.96 19.51 -35.01
N SER A 280 0.28 18.63 -34.28
CA SER A 280 0.32 18.59 -32.81
C SER A 280 1.46 17.73 -32.26
N ALA A 281 2.06 16.86 -33.09
CA ALA A 281 3.14 15.98 -32.66
C ALA A 281 4.43 16.77 -32.45
N LYS A 282 5.02 16.64 -31.25
CA LYS A 282 6.27 17.28 -30.88
C LYS A 282 7.29 16.20 -30.49
N PHE A 283 8.51 16.31 -31.04
CA PHE A 283 9.59 15.40 -30.66
C PHE A 283 10.00 15.64 -29.22
N VAL A 284 10.12 14.54 -28.49
CA VAL A 284 10.67 14.49 -27.14
C VAL A 284 11.75 13.40 -27.08
N PRO A 285 12.90 13.66 -26.43
CA PRO A 285 13.98 12.70 -26.28
C PRO A 285 13.69 11.71 -25.14
N ASP A 286 12.50 11.08 -25.16
CA ASP A 286 12.05 10.19 -24.09
C ASP A 286 11.11 9.09 -24.62
N LEU A 287 11.55 7.84 -24.49
CA LEU A 287 10.77 6.65 -24.83
C LEU A 287 10.09 6.01 -23.62
N ARG A 288 10.33 6.52 -22.40
CA ARG A 288 9.83 5.89 -21.17
C ARG A 288 8.31 5.82 -21.14
N PHE A 289 7.81 4.71 -20.61
CA PHE A 289 6.41 4.60 -20.25
C PHE A 289 6.02 5.76 -19.32
N GLN A 290 4.90 6.40 -19.62
CA GLN A 290 4.36 7.47 -18.80
C GLN A 290 3.01 7.03 -18.25
N PHE A 291 2.90 6.94 -16.95
CA PHE A 291 1.61 6.70 -16.33
C PHE A 291 0.65 7.86 -16.65
N ALA A 292 -0.63 7.54 -16.81
CA ALA A 292 -1.65 8.58 -16.95
C ALA A 292 -1.54 9.54 -15.77
N ASN A 293 -1.41 10.82 -16.10
CA ASN A 293 -1.17 11.86 -15.12
C ASN A 293 -2.24 12.94 -15.21
N PRO A 294 -3.47 12.67 -14.73
CA PRO A 294 -4.44 13.75 -14.62
C PRO A 294 -3.87 14.79 -13.65
N LYS A 295 -3.97 16.06 -14.03
CA LYS A 295 -3.89 17.17 -13.07
C LYS A 295 -4.73 16.77 -11.85
N LEU A 296 -4.24 17.06 -10.65
CA LEU A 296 -4.97 16.71 -9.44
C LEU A 296 -6.31 17.45 -9.43
N ASP A 297 -7.37 16.73 -9.75
CA ASP A 297 -8.74 17.09 -9.43
C ASP A 297 -9.21 16.09 -8.38
N LEU A 298 -9.57 16.59 -7.19
CA LEU A 298 -10.02 15.74 -6.10
C LEU A 298 -11.39 15.10 -6.39
N ALA A 299 -12.19 15.68 -7.29
CA ALA A 299 -13.53 15.24 -7.62
C ALA A 299 -13.59 14.30 -8.84
N ASP A 300 -12.54 14.27 -9.67
CA ASP A 300 -12.46 13.39 -10.85
C ASP A 300 -12.00 11.97 -10.48
N VAL A 301 -12.21 11.02 -11.39
CA VAL A 301 -11.89 9.61 -11.22
C VAL A 301 -10.41 9.39 -10.85
N ASP A 302 -10.16 8.66 -9.75
CA ASP A 302 -8.80 8.34 -9.31
C ASP A 302 -8.23 7.10 -10.04
N ASN A 303 -7.76 7.35 -11.27
CA ASN A 303 -7.10 6.37 -12.13
C ASN A 303 -5.59 6.20 -11.83
N TYR A 304 -5.07 6.72 -10.71
CA TYR A 304 -3.63 6.75 -10.48
C TYR A 304 -2.98 5.35 -10.37
N TYR A 305 -3.70 4.36 -9.83
CA TYR A 305 -3.21 2.97 -9.74
C TYR A 305 -3.98 1.99 -10.62
N LEU A 306 -4.99 2.47 -11.36
CA LEU A 306 -5.72 1.63 -12.31
C LEU A 306 -5.07 1.78 -13.68
N ALA A 307 -4.46 0.68 -14.10
CA ALA A 307 -3.87 0.45 -15.39
C ALA A 307 -4.94 0.39 -16.49
N GLY A 308 -5.46 1.54 -16.94
CA GLY A 308 -6.27 1.61 -18.15
C GLY A 308 -7.23 2.79 -18.20
N GLU A 309 -7.40 3.37 -19.39
CA GLU A 309 -8.54 4.21 -19.77
C GLU A 309 -9.85 3.40 -19.87
N ASP A 310 -9.98 2.27 -19.17
CA ASP A 310 -11.25 1.55 -19.03
C ASP A 310 -12.34 2.42 -18.39
N SER A 311 -11.96 3.49 -17.69
CA SER A 311 -12.90 4.56 -17.28
C SER A 311 -13.62 5.23 -18.45
N SER A 312 -13.13 5.08 -19.69
CA SER A 312 -13.77 5.56 -20.93
C SER A 312 -14.65 4.52 -21.63
N LEU A 313 -14.58 3.24 -21.25
CA LEU A 313 -15.40 2.19 -21.89
C LEU A 313 -16.82 2.09 -21.34
N MET A 314 -17.05 2.61 -20.12
CA MET A 314 -18.37 2.68 -19.52
C MET A 314 -18.61 4.10 -19.02
N ASP A 315 -19.76 4.67 -19.36
CA ASP A 315 -20.15 5.93 -18.77
C ASP A 315 -20.46 5.77 -17.26
N GLN A 316 -20.52 6.90 -16.55
CA GLN A 316 -20.72 6.90 -15.10
C GLN A 316 -22.10 6.41 -14.66
N GLU A 317 -23.12 6.43 -15.53
CA GLU A 317 -24.45 5.87 -15.23
C GLU A 317 -24.39 4.34 -15.28
N GLU A 318 -23.88 3.80 -16.37
CA GLU A 318 -23.71 2.36 -16.57
C GLU A 318 -22.86 1.75 -15.44
N LEU A 319 -21.82 2.46 -15.01
CA LEU A 319 -20.96 2.05 -13.90
C LEU A 319 -21.73 1.94 -12.58
N ARG A 320 -22.61 2.91 -12.26
CA ARG A 320 -23.42 2.89 -11.04
C ARG A 320 -24.44 1.75 -11.06
N GLN A 321 -25.10 1.52 -12.19
CA GLN A 321 -26.06 0.43 -12.32
C GLN A 321 -25.39 -0.95 -12.18
N LYS A 322 -24.23 -1.18 -12.83
CA LYS A 322 -23.48 -2.44 -12.63
C LYS A 322 -23.00 -2.60 -11.19
N PHE A 323 -22.54 -1.51 -10.56
CA PHE A 323 -22.10 -1.56 -9.17
C PHE A 323 -23.25 -1.91 -8.21
N LEU A 324 -24.46 -1.39 -8.43
CA LEU A 324 -25.64 -1.75 -7.62
C LEU A 324 -25.91 -3.25 -7.66
N VAL A 325 -25.89 -3.86 -8.84
CA VAL A 325 -26.10 -5.31 -9.00
C VAL A 325 -25.06 -6.11 -8.22
N ILE A 326 -23.78 -5.79 -8.40
CA ILE A 326 -22.67 -6.50 -7.73
C ILE A 326 -22.71 -6.30 -6.21
N LEU A 327 -23.09 -5.10 -5.75
CA LEU A 327 -23.26 -4.81 -4.32
C LEU A 327 -24.36 -5.67 -3.71
N LEU A 328 -25.51 -5.79 -4.38
CA LEU A 328 -26.63 -6.60 -3.90
C LEU A 328 -26.32 -8.11 -3.93
N GLU A 329 -25.61 -8.58 -4.96
CA GLU A 329 -25.09 -9.96 -5.00
C GLU A 329 -24.12 -10.22 -3.85
N THR A 330 -23.21 -9.28 -3.57
CA THR A 330 -22.27 -9.36 -2.45
C THR A 330 -23.01 -9.41 -1.12
N VAL A 331 -24.04 -8.57 -0.94
CA VAL A 331 -24.88 -8.61 0.27
C VAL A 331 -25.54 -9.99 0.41
N GLU A 332 -26.06 -10.58 -0.65
CA GLU A 332 -26.70 -11.90 -0.57
C GLU A 332 -25.72 -12.98 -0.08
N ILE A 333 -24.49 -12.96 -0.60
CA ILE A 333 -23.40 -13.85 -0.20
C ILE A 333 -23.09 -13.68 1.30
N VAL A 334 -22.94 -12.43 1.76
CA VAL A 334 -22.69 -12.10 3.19
C VAL A 334 -23.87 -12.50 4.09
N TYR A 335 -25.09 -12.55 3.55
CA TYR A 335 -26.28 -12.95 4.29
C TYR A 335 -26.43 -14.45 4.51
N ASN A 336 -26.06 -15.24 3.50
CA ASN A 336 -26.20 -16.69 3.50
C ASN A 336 -24.83 -17.37 3.31
N PRO A 337 -23.89 -17.20 4.26
CA PRO A 337 -22.58 -17.82 4.14
C PRO A 337 -22.75 -19.33 4.23
N SER A 338 -22.57 -20.02 3.11
CA SER A 338 -22.49 -21.48 3.12
C SER A 338 -21.18 -21.90 3.78
N THR A 339 -21.19 -22.99 4.53
CA THR A 339 -20.02 -23.48 5.31
C THR A 339 -18.80 -23.80 4.44
N VAL A 340 -18.96 -23.89 3.11
CA VAL A 340 -17.98 -24.39 2.15
C VAL A 340 -17.24 -23.26 1.39
N GLU A 341 -17.66 -21.98 1.48
CA GLU A 341 -17.06 -20.92 0.65
C GLU A 341 -16.72 -19.60 1.36
N ARG A 342 -16.12 -19.64 2.57
CA ARG A 342 -15.54 -18.44 3.23
C ARG A 342 -14.51 -17.68 2.39
N LEU A 343 -13.97 -18.33 1.33
CA LEU A 343 -13.08 -17.72 0.34
C LEU A 343 -13.84 -16.98 -0.78
N ALA A 344 -15.07 -17.37 -1.12
CA ALA A 344 -15.92 -16.65 -2.07
C ALA A 344 -16.42 -15.32 -1.47
N ASP A 345 -16.75 -15.31 -0.17
CA ASP A 345 -17.19 -14.12 0.56
C ASP A 345 -16.13 -12.99 0.53
N ARG A 346 -14.84 -13.36 0.67
CA ARG A 346 -13.72 -12.40 0.61
C ARG A 346 -13.50 -11.85 -0.81
N LYS A 347 -13.63 -12.70 -1.83
CA LYS A 347 -13.54 -12.26 -3.23
C LYS A 347 -14.70 -11.33 -3.60
N ALA A 348 -15.91 -11.61 -3.10
CA ALA A 348 -17.10 -10.82 -3.39
C ALA A 348 -16.94 -9.36 -2.93
N VAL A 349 -16.48 -9.12 -1.70
CA VAL A 349 -16.27 -7.75 -1.21
C VAL A 349 -15.14 -7.02 -1.94
N SER A 350 -14.00 -7.68 -2.20
CA SER A 350 -12.88 -7.06 -2.92
C SER A 350 -13.22 -6.70 -4.38
N ASN A 351 -14.18 -7.40 -5.00
CA ASN A 351 -14.66 -7.09 -6.36
C ASN A 351 -15.42 -5.75 -6.44
N LEU A 352 -15.79 -5.14 -5.31
CA LEU A 352 -16.44 -3.81 -5.28
C LEU A 352 -15.46 -2.67 -5.58
N ILE A 353 -14.19 -2.80 -5.16
CA ILE A 353 -13.19 -1.73 -5.24
C ILE A 353 -12.92 -1.24 -6.68
N PRO A 354 -12.77 -2.12 -7.70
CA PRO A 354 -12.55 -1.68 -9.08
C PRO A 354 -13.65 -0.74 -9.62
N TYR A 355 -14.90 -0.91 -9.18
CA TYR A 355 -16.03 -0.07 -9.60
C TYR A 355 -16.02 1.28 -8.88
N ILE A 356 -15.87 1.29 -7.56
CA ILE A 356 -15.78 2.53 -6.76
C ILE A 356 -14.61 3.40 -7.24
N ASN A 357 -13.47 2.79 -7.55
CA ASN A 357 -12.29 3.51 -8.03
C ASN A 357 -12.49 4.19 -9.39
N ARG A 358 -13.50 3.77 -10.17
CA ARG A 358 -13.85 4.35 -11.48
C ARG A 358 -14.96 5.39 -11.40
N MET A 359 -15.55 5.62 -10.23
CA MET A 359 -16.58 6.63 -10.01
C MET A 359 -15.95 7.98 -9.65
N ASN A 360 -16.42 9.04 -10.29
CA ASN A 360 -16.14 10.41 -9.87
C ASN A 360 -17.00 10.80 -8.67
N TYR A 361 -16.74 11.97 -8.09
CA TYR A 361 -17.42 12.43 -6.87
C TYR A 361 -18.94 12.55 -7.07
N GLN A 362 -19.38 13.10 -8.20
CA GLN A 362 -20.81 13.25 -8.51
C GLN A 362 -21.52 11.90 -8.55
N SER A 363 -20.87 10.89 -9.13
CA SER A 363 -21.41 9.53 -9.23
C SER A 363 -21.49 8.85 -7.87
N LEU A 364 -20.49 9.02 -7.01
CA LEU A 364 -20.54 8.50 -5.64
C LEU A 364 -21.66 9.14 -4.81
N VAL A 365 -21.87 10.45 -4.97
CA VAL A 365 -22.97 11.18 -4.32
C VAL A 365 -24.33 10.70 -4.85
N ALA A 366 -24.48 10.61 -6.18
CA ALA A 366 -25.70 10.10 -6.81
C ALA A 366 -26.00 8.69 -6.34
N PHE A 367 -24.99 7.81 -6.27
CA PHE A 367 -25.18 6.46 -5.77
C PHE A 367 -25.71 6.44 -4.33
N TYR A 368 -25.09 7.18 -3.42
CA TYR A 368 -25.47 7.18 -2.00
C TYR A 368 -26.87 7.78 -1.74
N ARG A 369 -27.23 8.84 -2.47
CA ARG A 369 -28.44 9.64 -2.22
C ARG A 369 -29.62 9.26 -3.11
N GLN A 370 -29.38 8.66 -4.28
CA GLN A 370 -30.40 8.38 -5.30
C GLN A 370 -30.49 6.88 -5.59
N ASP A 371 -29.39 6.24 -5.99
CA ASP A 371 -29.43 4.85 -6.49
C ASP A 371 -29.53 3.82 -5.36
N LEU A 372 -29.03 4.15 -4.17
CA LEU A 372 -29.09 3.30 -2.98
C LEU A 372 -30.22 3.77 -2.04
N PRO A 373 -31.37 3.09 -2.01
CA PRO A 373 -32.52 3.52 -1.23
C PRO A 373 -32.22 3.59 0.27
N SER A 374 -32.92 4.49 0.97
CA SER A 374 -32.86 4.54 2.43
C SER A 374 -33.26 3.18 3.02
N PRO A 375 -32.53 2.68 4.03
CA PRO A 375 -32.70 1.31 4.50
C PRO A 375 -34.06 1.12 5.19
N VAL A 376 -34.94 0.35 4.55
CA VAL A 376 -36.23 -0.08 5.13
C VAL A 376 -36.18 -1.51 5.66
N ILE A 377 -35.19 -2.29 5.19
CA ILE A 377 -34.96 -3.68 5.58
C ILE A 377 -33.47 -3.91 5.85
N ASP A 378 -33.15 -4.94 6.63
CA ASP A 378 -31.79 -5.26 7.06
C ASP A 378 -30.81 -5.39 5.89
N LYS A 379 -31.21 -6.04 4.78
CA LYS A 379 -30.36 -6.22 3.60
C LYS A 379 -29.91 -4.89 3.00
N LEU A 380 -30.80 -3.89 2.92
CA LEU A 380 -30.46 -2.55 2.43
C LEU A 380 -29.57 -1.79 3.42
N ALA A 381 -29.75 -2.00 4.72
CA ALA A 381 -28.85 -1.45 5.74
C ALA A 381 -27.42 -2.00 5.57
N SER A 382 -27.29 -3.32 5.32
CA SER A 382 -26.01 -3.95 5.02
C SER A 382 -25.41 -3.48 3.69
N ALA A 383 -26.21 -3.31 2.64
CA ALA A 383 -25.74 -2.73 1.37
C ALA A 383 -25.15 -1.33 1.58
N ARG A 384 -25.81 -0.49 2.38
CA ARG A 384 -25.33 0.85 2.74
C ARG A 384 -24.07 0.81 3.58
N SER A 385 -23.96 -0.11 4.54
CA SER A 385 -22.75 -0.31 5.33
C SER A 385 -21.57 -0.75 4.45
N LEU A 386 -21.77 -1.76 3.60
CA LEU A 386 -20.74 -2.25 2.67
C LEU A 386 -20.33 -1.19 1.65
N PHE A 387 -21.28 -0.38 1.15
CA PHE A 387 -20.94 0.75 0.28
C PHE A 387 -20.05 1.77 1.01
N LEU A 388 -20.39 2.16 2.24
CA LEU A 388 -19.58 3.09 3.02
C LEU A 388 -18.18 2.54 3.31
N ASP A 389 -18.08 1.24 3.63
CA ASP A 389 -16.80 0.56 3.82
C ASP A 389 -15.99 0.51 2.51
N ALA A 390 -16.64 0.22 1.37
CA ALA A 390 -16.03 0.23 0.05
C ALA A 390 -15.51 1.64 -0.32
N VAL A 391 -16.30 2.69 -0.04
CA VAL A 391 -15.89 4.10 -0.21
C VAL A 391 -14.64 4.38 0.61
N ALA A 392 -14.61 4.00 1.90
CA ALA A 392 -13.44 4.21 2.74
C ALA A 392 -12.20 3.44 2.26
N ILE A 393 -12.34 2.15 1.95
CA ILE A 393 -11.24 1.25 1.53
C ILE A 393 -10.69 1.61 0.15
N SER A 394 -11.55 2.10 -0.76
CA SER A 394 -11.14 2.53 -2.10
C SER A 394 -10.00 3.55 -2.05
N GLY A 395 -9.97 4.39 -1.01
CA GLY A 395 -8.91 5.36 -0.79
C GLY A 395 -8.82 6.46 -1.86
N SER A 396 -9.82 6.60 -2.72
CA SER A 396 -9.82 7.60 -3.78
C SER A 396 -10.12 9.00 -3.23
N ASN A 397 -9.63 10.04 -3.92
CA ASN A 397 -9.96 11.42 -3.54
C ASN A 397 -11.47 11.71 -3.63
N PRO A 398 -12.21 11.28 -4.68
CA PRO A 398 -13.67 11.42 -4.72
C PRO A 398 -14.39 10.77 -3.52
N ALA A 399 -13.95 9.58 -3.12
CA ALA A 399 -14.49 8.90 -1.95
C ALA A 399 -14.22 9.67 -0.66
N ALA A 400 -13.02 10.22 -0.50
CA ALA A 400 -12.68 11.07 0.64
C ALA A 400 -13.56 12.33 0.71
N LEU A 401 -13.83 12.97 -0.44
CA LEU A 401 -14.74 14.12 -0.51
C LEU A 401 -16.18 13.73 -0.13
N LEU A 402 -16.67 12.58 -0.58
CA LEU A 402 -17.98 12.07 -0.14
C LEU A 402 -18.02 11.89 1.38
N ILE A 403 -17.01 11.23 1.98
CA ILE A 403 -16.92 11.04 3.43
C ILE A 403 -16.97 12.38 4.16
N ARG A 404 -16.18 13.37 3.73
CA ARG A 404 -16.17 14.73 4.28
C ARG A 404 -17.58 15.33 4.28
N ASP A 405 -18.29 15.23 3.15
CA ASP A 405 -19.60 15.87 2.99
C ASP A 405 -20.71 15.15 3.78
N LEU A 406 -20.67 13.83 3.87
CA LEU A 406 -21.60 13.07 4.72
C LEU A 406 -21.42 13.39 6.21
N ILE A 407 -20.16 13.58 6.65
CA ILE A 407 -19.86 14.04 8.01
C ILE A 407 -20.37 15.46 8.21
N LYS A 408 -20.05 16.38 7.29
CA LYS A 408 -20.48 17.78 7.34
C LYS A 408 -22.01 17.92 7.40
N ALA A 409 -22.73 17.09 6.64
CA ALA A 409 -24.19 17.13 6.55
C ALA A 409 -24.92 16.44 7.72
N GLY A 410 -24.20 15.72 8.60
CA GLY A 410 -24.86 15.00 9.69
C GLY A 410 -25.59 13.73 9.24
N GLU A 411 -25.27 13.19 8.05
CA GLU A 411 -25.97 12.08 7.38
C GLU A 411 -25.51 10.68 7.85
N LEU A 412 -24.55 10.60 8.77
CA LEU A 412 -23.99 9.34 9.29
C LEU A 412 -24.30 9.16 10.78
N PRO A 413 -24.37 7.91 11.27
CA PRO A 413 -24.28 7.67 12.71
C PRO A 413 -22.93 8.15 13.26
N GLU A 414 -22.90 8.70 14.48
CA GLU A 414 -21.69 9.30 15.07
C GLU A 414 -20.48 8.35 15.08
N LEU A 415 -20.67 7.11 15.52
CA LEU A 415 -19.61 6.10 15.54
C LEU A 415 -19.11 5.71 14.15
N VAL A 416 -20.01 5.71 13.15
CA VAL A 416 -19.65 5.44 11.75
C VAL A 416 -18.81 6.60 11.21
N ALA A 417 -19.24 7.85 11.43
CA ALA A 417 -18.49 9.05 11.05
C ALA A 417 -17.09 9.06 11.68
N ALA A 418 -16.99 8.81 12.99
CA ALA A 418 -15.72 8.76 13.70
C ALA A 418 -14.80 7.65 13.17
N ARG A 419 -15.32 6.43 12.97
CA ARG A 419 -14.56 5.30 12.42
C ARG A 419 -14.05 5.58 11.00
N MET A 420 -14.92 6.09 10.13
CA MET A 420 -14.54 6.41 8.74
C MET A 420 -13.43 7.45 8.73
N LEU A 421 -13.55 8.51 9.53
CA LEU A 421 -12.53 9.55 9.61
C LEU A 421 -11.21 9.06 10.24
N ALA A 422 -11.28 8.24 11.28
CA ALA A 422 -10.10 7.69 11.96
C ALA A 422 -9.30 6.73 11.06
N THR A 423 -9.97 6.00 10.17
CA THR A 423 -9.34 5.04 9.26
C THR A 423 -9.03 5.62 7.88
N LEU A 424 -9.70 6.69 7.47
CA LEU A 424 -9.53 7.35 6.18
C LEU A 424 -8.05 7.58 5.81
N PRO A 425 -7.20 8.18 6.67
CA PRO A 425 -5.82 8.46 6.28
C PRO A 425 -5.05 7.18 5.95
N ALA A 426 -5.34 6.05 6.59
CA ALA A 426 -4.71 4.77 6.28
C ALA A 426 -5.03 4.33 4.84
N TYR A 427 -6.29 4.50 4.42
CA TYR A 427 -6.77 4.07 3.11
C TYR A 427 -6.48 5.03 1.96
N ILE A 428 -6.30 6.34 2.17
CA ILE A 428 -6.03 7.31 1.09
C ILE A 428 -4.85 6.82 0.20
N ARG A 429 -5.11 6.75 -1.12
CA ARG A 429 -4.15 6.38 -2.16
C ARG A 429 -3.25 7.54 -2.55
N ARG A 430 -3.81 8.74 -2.69
CA ARG A 430 -3.13 9.95 -3.15
C ARG A 430 -3.40 11.14 -2.21
N SER A 431 -2.66 11.20 -1.11
CA SER A 431 -2.72 12.37 -0.21
C SER A 431 -2.07 13.58 -0.87
N SER A 432 -2.63 14.76 -0.67
CA SER A 432 -2.14 16.03 -1.22
C SER A 432 -2.50 17.19 -0.30
N MET A 433 -1.81 18.32 -0.41
CA MET A 433 -2.16 19.49 0.37
C MET A 433 -3.53 20.08 0.03
N ALA A 434 -4.00 19.88 -1.21
CA ALA A 434 -5.38 20.18 -1.59
C ALA A 434 -6.39 19.35 -0.76
N LEU A 435 -6.17 18.03 -0.61
CA LEU A 435 -7.02 17.17 0.21
C LEU A 435 -6.94 17.55 1.70
N VAL A 436 -5.75 17.82 2.21
CA VAL A 436 -5.54 18.29 3.60
C VAL A 436 -6.33 19.58 3.85
N SER A 437 -6.31 20.54 2.91
CA SER A 437 -7.06 21.79 3.00
C SER A 437 -8.56 21.54 3.12
N GLU A 438 -9.12 20.62 2.32
CA GLU A 438 -10.55 20.27 2.39
C GLU A 438 -10.97 19.69 3.75
N PHE A 439 -10.14 18.82 4.34
CA PHE A 439 -10.43 18.26 5.66
C PHE A 439 -10.13 19.25 6.79
N SER A 440 -9.18 20.17 6.62
CA SER A 440 -8.85 21.19 7.63
C SER A 440 -10.00 22.16 7.88
N LYS A 441 -10.87 22.38 6.88
CA LYS A 441 -12.11 23.16 7.05
C LYS A 441 -13.05 22.56 8.11
N LEU A 442 -13.03 21.23 8.29
CA LEU A 442 -13.83 20.57 9.33
C LEU A 442 -13.34 20.93 10.74
N ILE A 443 -12.06 21.27 10.93
CA ILE A 443 -11.56 21.70 12.25
C ILE A 443 -12.24 23.02 12.67
N GLY A 444 -12.40 23.97 11.74
CA GLY A 444 -13.10 25.23 12.04
C GLY A 444 -14.54 24.99 12.50
N MET A 445 -15.25 24.08 11.82
CA MET A 445 -16.62 23.69 12.16
C MET A 445 -16.69 22.95 13.51
N ALA A 446 -15.75 22.05 13.78
CA ALA A 446 -15.61 21.37 15.07
C ALA A 446 -15.44 22.36 16.22
N LEU A 447 -14.51 23.32 16.08
CA LEU A 447 -14.26 24.36 17.08
C LEU A 447 -15.47 25.28 17.30
N ALA A 448 -16.22 25.57 16.24
CA ALA A 448 -17.46 26.34 16.31
C ALA A 448 -18.66 25.54 16.87
N LYS A 449 -18.50 24.22 17.11
CA LYS A 449 -19.57 23.27 17.45
C LYS A 449 -20.68 23.18 16.39
N ASP A 450 -20.33 23.46 15.14
CA ASP A 450 -21.23 23.33 13.99
C ASP A 450 -21.35 21.88 13.51
N LEU A 451 -20.51 20.97 14.01
CA LEU A 451 -20.63 19.53 13.78
C LEU A 451 -21.58 18.89 14.79
N LYS A 452 -22.40 17.97 14.29
CA LYS A 452 -23.36 17.19 15.09
C LYS A 452 -22.71 16.23 16.09
N TYR A 453 -21.40 15.95 15.97
CA TYR A 453 -20.73 14.81 16.58
C TYR A 453 -19.58 15.26 17.49
N GLY A 454 -19.59 14.86 18.76
CA GLY A 454 -18.52 15.17 19.71
C GLY A 454 -17.30 14.27 19.56
N VAL A 455 -17.50 13.02 19.12
CA VAL A 455 -16.41 12.03 18.94
C VAL A 455 -15.60 12.31 17.65
N VAL A 456 -16.21 12.94 16.65
CA VAL A 456 -15.58 13.25 15.36
C VAL A 456 -14.45 14.27 15.51
N ASP A 457 -14.57 15.23 16.43
CA ASP A 457 -13.53 16.23 16.72
C ASP A 457 -12.19 15.57 17.07
N GLN A 458 -12.26 14.47 17.82
CA GLN A 458 -11.07 13.75 18.25
C GLN A 458 -10.42 12.97 17.12
N ALA A 459 -11.26 12.34 16.27
CA ALA A 459 -10.78 11.67 15.06
C ALA A 459 -10.16 12.69 14.08
N LEU A 460 -10.72 13.90 13.95
CA LEU A 460 -10.17 14.97 13.11
C LEU A 460 -8.75 15.36 13.53
N MET A 461 -8.54 15.54 14.83
CA MET A 461 -7.25 15.95 15.40
C MET A 461 -6.12 14.93 15.18
N LEU A 462 -6.46 13.66 14.95
CA LEU A 462 -5.50 12.59 14.65
C LEU A 462 -5.39 12.28 13.16
N ALA A 463 -6.49 12.41 12.42
CA ALA A 463 -6.55 12.08 11.00
C ALA A 463 -5.77 13.09 10.13
N ILE A 464 -5.93 14.38 10.40
CA ILE A 464 -5.30 15.46 9.62
C ILE A 464 -3.77 15.42 9.66
N PRO A 465 -3.09 15.33 10.83
CA PRO A 465 -1.63 15.19 10.83
C PRO A 465 -1.15 13.95 10.08
N THR A 466 -1.95 12.87 10.06
CA THR A 466 -1.64 11.69 9.24
C THR A 466 -1.73 11.98 7.74
N LEU A 467 -2.74 12.73 7.29
CA LEU A 467 -2.87 13.16 5.90
C LEU A 467 -1.71 14.08 5.48
N VAL A 468 -1.30 15.01 6.36
CA VAL A 468 -0.12 15.87 6.16
C VAL A 468 1.13 15.00 6.02
N ASN A 469 1.39 14.11 6.98
CA ASN A 469 2.52 13.18 6.92
C ASN A 469 2.57 12.45 5.57
N LYS A 470 1.45 11.85 5.14
CA LYS A 470 1.36 11.15 3.86
C LYS A 470 1.58 12.08 2.66
N ALA A 471 1.06 13.30 2.68
CA ALA A 471 1.28 14.26 1.60
C ALA A 471 2.76 14.69 1.49
N CYS A 472 3.50 14.66 2.59
CA CYS A 472 4.91 15.06 2.65
C CYS A 472 5.90 13.90 2.45
N THR A 473 5.54 12.67 2.82
CA THR A 473 6.43 11.49 2.77
C THR A 473 6.15 10.56 1.61
N ASN A 474 4.91 10.48 1.12
CA ASN A 474 4.57 9.67 -0.05
C ASN A 474 4.85 10.48 -1.32
N GLN A 475 6.11 10.87 -1.48
CA GLN A 475 6.57 11.72 -2.59
C GLN A 475 6.38 10.97 -3.90
N ILE A 476 5.24 11.18 -4.54
CA ILE A 476 5.10 11.02 -5.98
C ILE A 476 5.85 12.22 -6.57
N PRO A 477 6.98 12.02 -7.29
CA PRO A 477 7.82 13.12 -7.77
C PRO A 477 7.05 14.18 -8.57
N GLU A 478 5.94 13.79 -9.18
CA GLU A 478 5.07 14.63 -10.02
C GLU A 478 4.11 15.54 -9.22
N PHE A 479 3.93 15.32 -7.91
CA PHE A 479 2.92 16.00 -7.07
C PHE A 479 3.44 16.43 -5.68
N VAL A 480 4.74 16.70 -5.56
CA VAL A 480 5.31 17.21 -4.30
C VAL A 480 4.83 18.63 -4.06
N ASP A 481 3.81 18.77 -3.23
CA ASP A 481 3.22 20.05 -2.80
C ASP A 481 3.35 20.26 -1.28
N CYS A 482 4.35 19.63 -0.65
CA CYS A 482 4.61 19.81 0.77
C CYS A 482 5.98 20.48 0.98
N SER A 483 5.96 21.70 1.51
CA SER A 483 7.15 22.44 1.89
C SER A 483 7.46 22.26 3.39
N PRO A 484 8.73 22.44 3.81
CA PRO A 484 9.09 22.40 5.24
C PRO A 484 8.27 23.38 6.09
N GLU A 485 7.88 24.53 5.55
CA GLU A 485 7.07 25.55 6.23
C GLU A 485 5.67 25.01 6.56
N VAL A 486 5.06 24.22 5.67
CA VAL A 486 3.76 23.59 5.92
C VAL A 486 3.84 22.63 7.10
N VAL A 487 4.86 21.77 7.12
CA VAL A 487 5.09 20.84 8.25
C VAL A 487 5.28 21.61 9.55
N GLN A 488 6.05 22.70 9.50
CA GLN A 488 6.32 23.54 10.67
C GLN A 488 5.05 24.22 11.21
N GLN A 489 4.17 24.72 10.36
CA GLN A 489 2.89 25.31 10.79
C GLN A 489 2.02 24.32 11.57
N TRP A 490 1.94 23.07 11.11
CA TRP A 490 1.22 22.01 11.82
C TRP A 490 1.91 21.62 13.12
N ASN A 491 3.24 21.55 13.12
CA ASN A 491 4.03 21.31 14.33
C ASN A 491 3.75 22.38 15.40
N ASP A 492 3.90 23.65 15.05
CA ASP A 492 3.68 24.80 15.94
C ASP A 492 2.28 24.77 16.55
N ARG A 493 1.27 24.42 15.74
CA ARG A 493 -0.11 24.29 16.20
C ARG A 493 -0.24 23.28 17.33
N PHE A 494 0.28 22.07 17.17
CA PHE A 494 0.12 21.00 18.18
C PHE A 494 0.98 21.24 19.42
N ILE A 495 2.19 21.79 19.27
CA ILE A 495 3.04 22.20 20.39
C ILE A 495 2.35 23.33 21.17
N ARG A 496 1.83 24.35 20.49
CA ARG A 496 1.10 25.46 21.12
C ARG A 496 -0.12 24.96 21.87
N GLN A 497 -0.93 24.10 21.25
CA GLN A 497 -2.08 23.48 21.91
C GLN A 497 -1.67 22.73 23.18
N TYR A 498 -0.58 21.96 23.15
CA TYR A 498 -0.09 21.25 24.33
C TYR A 498 0.28 22.22 25.47
N LYS A 499 1.00 23.30 25.14
CA LYS A 499 1.50 24.27 26.12
C LYS A 499 0.38 25.15 26.71
N GLU A 500 -0.60 25.52 25.92
CA GLU A 500 -1.67 26.45 26.34
C GLU A 500 -2.84 25.75 27.03
N THR A 501 -3.07 24.45 26.79
CA THR A 501 -4.20 23.74 27.39
C THR A 501 -3.88 23.20 28.79
N THR A 502 -4.86 23.31 29.68
CA THR A 502 -4.88 22.62 30.98
C THR A 502 -5.62 21.28 30.92
N LYS A 503 -6.31 20.98 29.80
CA LYS A 503 -7.10 19.77 29.66
C LYS A 503 -6.22 18.58 29.28
N TYR A 504 -6.20 17.58 30.16
CA TYR A 504 -5.50 16.32 29.97
C TYR A 504 -5.67 15.70 28.56
N GLN A 505 -6.94 15.53 28.13
CA GLN A 505 -7.27 14.93 26.85
C GLN A 505 -6.66 15.70 25.66
N GLN A 506 -6.58 17.03 25.74
CA GLN A 506 -6.01 17.84 24.67
C GLN A 506 -4.48 17.76 24.64
N LYS A 507 -3.81 17.68 25.81
CA LYS A 507 -2.36 17.41 25.88
C LYS A 507 -2.03 16.04 25.27
N LEU A 508 -2.80 15.01 25.64
CA LEU A 508 -2.64 13.66 25.11
C LEU A 508 -2.85 13.60 23.60
N GLN A 509 -3.89 14.27 23.08
CA GLN A 509 -4.13 14.39 21.64
C GLN A 509 -2.99 15.11 20.93
N SER A 510 -2.42 16.17 21.50
CA SER A 510 -1.31 16.91 20.88
C SER A 510 -0.08 16.04 20.65
N ILE A 511 0.34 15.24 21.63
CA ILE A 511 1.52 14.37 21.46
C ILE A 511 1.29 13.26 20.42
N TYR A 512 0.06 12.75 20.32
CA TYR A 512 -0.30 11.77 19.31
C TYR A 512 -0.52 12.38 17.92
N ALA A 513 -0.96 13.64 17.84
CA ALA A 513 -0.99 14.40 16.59
C ALA A 513 0.42 14.63 16.07
N LEU A 514 1.38 14.99 16.93
CA LEU A 514 2.80 15.09 16.58
C LEU A 514 3.38 13.74 16.10
N ARG A 515 3.06 12.64 16.79
CA ARG A 515 3.40 11.28 16.34
C ARG A 515 2.88 11.01 14.93
N ASN A 516 1.59 11.29 14.67
CA ASN A 516 0.95 11.06 13.37
C ASN A 516 1.55 11.95 12.27
N LEU A 517 1.88 13.21 12.58
CA LEU A 517 2.55 14.15 11.69
C LEU A 517 3.93 13.63 11.27
N GLY A 518 4.56 12.84 12.13
CA GLY A 518 5.89 12.27 11.93
C GLY A 518 6.94 13.13 12.63
N ILE A 519 7.29 12.76 13.86
CA ILE A 519 8.25 13.49 14.71
C ILE A 519 9.61 13.66 14.02
N TYR A 520 9.96 12.76 13.12
CA TYR A 520 11.19 12.80 12.32
C TYR A 520 11.18 13.87 11.21
N LEU A 521 10.02 14.45 10.88
CA LEU A 521 9.91 15.49 9.84
C LEU A 521 10.30 16.89 10.31
N SER A 522 10.34 17.15 11.63
CA SER A 522 10.76 18.43 12.19
C SER A 522 11.71 18.22 13.39
N PRO A 523 12.92 18.80 13.36
CA PRO A 523 13.82 18.81 14.51
C PRO A 523 13.18 19.37 15.78
N GLU A 524 12.27 20.34 15.64
CA GLU A 524 11.57 20.94 16.78
C GLU A 524 10.57 19.96 17.41
N SER A 525 9.80 19.21 16.62
CA SER A 525 8.94 18.14 17.15
C SER A 525 9.74 17.12 17.94
N SER A 526 10.89 16.68 17.39
CA SER A 526 11.79 15.73 18.08
C SER A 526 12.30 16.32 19.40
N MET A 527 12.77 17.58 19.39
CA MET A 527 13.27 18.25 20.58
C MET A 527 12.19 18.43 21.66
N PHE A 528 10.99 18.86 21.26
CA PHE A 528 9.85 19.01 22.15
C PHE A 528 9.48 17.67 22.81
N MET A 529 9.35 16.60 22.03
CA MET A 529 9.04 15.26 22.56
C MET A 529 10.13 14.73 23.50
N LYS A 530 11.41 15.01 23.22
CA LYS A 530 12.53 14.70 24.14
C LYS A 530 12.38 15.44 25.47
N ASN A 531 12.01 16.72 25.44
CA ASN A 531 11.82 17.51 26.67
C ASN A 531 10.65 17.00 27.51
N VAL A 532 9.52 16.63 26.87
CA VAL A 532 8.39 15.99 27.55
C VAL A 532 8.82 14.67 28.19
N ALA A 533 9.52 13.80 27.45
CA ALA A 533 10.01 12.52 27.97
C ALA A 533 11.00 12.68 29.14
N LEU A 534 11.87 13.67 29.08
CA LEU A 534 12.83 14.01 30.15
C LEU A 534 12.17 14.67 31.38
N GLY A 535 10.87 15.01 31.32
CA GLY A 535 10.18 15.72 32.40
C GLY A 535 10.63 17.18 32.55
N LYS A 536 11.16 17.78 31.48
CA LYS A 536 11.53 19.22 31.45
C LYS A 536 10.32 20.13 31.23
N GLU A 537 9.23 19.57 30.73
CA GLU A 537 7.92 20.22 30.60
C GLU A 537 7.03 19.77 31.78
N GLU A 538 6.09 20.61 32.20
CA GLU A 538 5.07 20.19 33.17
C GLU A 538 4.17 19.11 32.54
N VAL A 539 4.31 17.88 33.02
CA VAL A 539 3.70 16.70 32.42
C VAL A 539 3.27 15.69 33.47
N GLU A 540 2.07 15.14 33.28
CA GLU A 540 1.55 14.05 34.09
C GLU A 540 2.21 12.72 33.72
N GLY A 541 2.35 11.82 34.69
CA GLY A 541 3.05 10.53 34.52
C GLY A 541 2.60 9.72 33.29
N PRO A 542 1.29 9.54 33.03
CA PRO A 542 0.83 8.77 31.87
C PRO A 542 1.19 9.44 30.53
N ILE A 543 0.99 10.76 30.39
CA ILE A 543 1.40 11.52 29.19
C ILE A 543 2.91 11.39 28.95
N ARG A 544 3.72 11.48 30.02
CA ARG A 544 5.18 11.29 29.94
C ARG A 544 5.54 9.88 29.45
N SER A 545 4.84 8.86 29.93
CA SER A 545 5.00 7.47 29.48
C SER A 545 4.67 7.32 27.99
N HIS A 546 3.58 7.93 27.53
CA HIS A 546 3.22 7.98 26.11
C HIS A 546 4.29 8.68 25.28
N ALA A 547 4.82 9.84 25.72
CA ALA A 547 5.87 10.55 25.03
C ALA A 547 7.15 9.71 24.85
N ILE A 548 7.53 8.95 25.88
CA ILE A 548 8.66 8.01 25.85
C ILE A 548 8.46 6.92 24.78
N VAL A 549 7.29 6.29 24.76
CA VAL A 549 6.96 5.23 23.78
C VAL A 549 6.89 5.79 22.35
N ILE A 550 6.37 7.01 22.20
CA ILE A 550 6.26 7.69 20.90
C ILE A 550 7.65 8.00 20.31
N LEU A 551 8.60 8.46 21.14
CA LEU A 551 9.97 8.77 20.70
C LEU A 551 10.68 7.57 20.05
N GLN A 552 10.28 6.35 20.42
CA GLN A 552 10.82 5.12 19.84
C GLN A 552 10.78 5.11 18.32
N GLU A 553 9.74 5.69 17.71
CA GLU A 553 9.53 5.67 16.26
C GLU A 553 10.51 6.55 15.48
N ALA A 554 11.16 7.50 16.15
CA ALA A 554 12.14 8.39 15.54
C ALA A 554 13.60 7.94 15.77
N MET A 555 13.84 6.84 16.51
CA MET A 555 15.20 6.40 16.87
C MET A 555 16.10 6.09 15.68
N THR A 556 15.54 5.62 14.56
CA THR A 556 16.29 5.35 13.33
C THR A 556 16.78 6.62 12.63
N PHE A 557 16.09 7.74 12.83
CA PHE A 557 16.43 9.04 12.23
C PHE A 557 17.26 9.91 13.17
N ASP A 558 17.07 9.75 14.48
CA ASP A 558 17.75 10.51 15.53
C ASP A 558 18.34 9.54 16.57
N PRO A 559 19.58 9.05 16.36
CA PRO A 559 20.22 8.09 17.25
C PRO A 559 20.39 8.59 18.70
N ALA A 560 20.38 9.92 18.91
CA ALA A 560 20.46 10.51 20.25
C ALA A 560 19.21 10.23 21.10
N ILE A 561 18.10 9.78 20.50
CA ILE A 561 16.93 9.33 21.27
C ILE A 561 17.29 8.09 22.11
N SER A 562 18.14 7.18 21.61
CA SER A 562 18.53 5.99 22.39
C SER A 562 19.23 6.36 23.70
N SER A 563 20.07 7.40 23.69
CA SER A 563 20.77 7.85 24.90
C SER A 563 19.82 8.56 25.88
N VAL A 564 18.83 9.31 25.36
CA VAL A 564 17.76 9.91 26.17
C VAL A 564 16.92 8.84 26.87
N LEU A 565 16.48 7.80 26.14
CA LEU A 565 15.71 6.71 26.73
C LEU A 565 16.54 5.93 27.75
N PHE A 566 17.83 5.71 27.46
CA PHE A 566 18.71 4.99 28.37
C PHE A 566 18.97 5.77 29.68
N SER A 567 19.08 7.10 29.61
CA SER A 567 19.26 7.93 30.82
C SER A 567 18.02 7.90 31.72
N ILE A 568 16.82 7.92 31.14
CA ILE A 568 15.55 7.77 31.88
C ILE A 568 15.51 6.39 32.57
N TYR A 569 15.84 5.32 31.84
CA TYR A 569 15.89 3.96 32.40
C TYR A 569 16.87 3.83 33.58
N LYS A 570 18.06 4.41 33.45
CA LYS A 570 19.12 4.32 34.48
C LYS A 570 18.81 5.12 35.75
N ASN A 571 17.95 6.13 35.68
CA ASN A 571 17.60 6.94 36.83
C ASN A 571 16.67 6.16 37.78
N LYS A 572 17.23 5.65 38.90
CA LYS A 572 16.47 4.89 39.91
C LYS A 572 15.45 5.73 40.69
N ASN A 573 15.52 7.06 40.60
CA ASN A 573 14.53 7.94 41.22
C ASN A 573 13.26 8.08 40.38
N GLU A 574 13.27 7.59 39.13
CA GLU A 574 12.08 7.58 38.29
C GLU A 574 11.11 6.47 38.73
N PRO A 575 9.78 6.69 38.60
CA PRO A 575 8.80 5.64 38.81
C PRO A 575 9.03 4.43 37.92
N SER A 576 8.76 3.22 38.43
CA SER A 576 8.93 1.95 37.70
C SER A 576 8.28 1.98 36.32
N ALA A 577 7.07 2.55 36.21
CA ALA A 577 6.34 2.67 34.94
C ALA A 577 7.09 3.52 33.89
N ILE A 578 7.71 4.63 34.30
CA ILE A 578 8.50 5.51 33.42
C ILE A 578 9.77 4.79 32.96
N ARG A 579 10.46 4.10 33.88
CA ARG A 579 11.65 3.30 33.57
C ARG A 579 11.33 2.14 32.62
N ILE A 580 10.18 1.48 32.83
CA ILE A 580 9.67 0.39 31.98
C ILE A 580 9.32 0.89 30.59
N ALA A 581 8.65 2.05 30.46
CA ALA A 581 8.37 2.66 29.15
C ALA A 581 9.67 2.93 28.37
N ALA A 582 10.70 3.44 29.05
CA ALA A 582 11.98 3.76 28.43
C ALA A 582 12.77 2.50 28.01
N VAL A 583 12.92 1.52 28.91
CA VAL A 583 13.64 0.29 28.60
C VAL A 583 12.88 -0.57 27.58
N GLY A 584 11.55 -0.61 27.66
CA GLY A 584 10.69 -1.28 26.68
C GLY A 584 10.84 -0.72 25.27
N SER A 585 10.95 0.60 25.16
CA SER A 585 11.23 1.27 23.88
C SER A 585 12.59 0.84 23.30
N LEU A 586 13.63 0.73 24.14
CA LEU A 586 14.97 0.26 23.72
C LEU A 586 14.99 -1.24 23.36
N LEU A 587 14.16 -2.05 23.99
CA LEU A 587 14.06 -3.51 23.78
C LEU A 587 13.18 -3.92 22.59
N SER A 588 12.56 -2.96 21.91
CA SER A 588 11.63 -3.18 20.79
C SER A 588 12.24 -3.75 19.50
N GLY A 589 13.55 -4.01 19.47
CA GLY A 589 14.25 -4.62 18.34
C GLY A 589 14.92 -3.65 17.36
N THR A 590 14.65 -2.33 17.47
CA THR A 590 15.29 -1.28 16.66
C THR A 590 16.51 -0.63 17.33
N GLY A 591 16.74 -0.91 18.61
CA GLY A 591 17.84 -0.33 19.39
C GLY A 591 19.23 -0.92 19.04
N PRO A 592 20.32 -0.13 19.16
CA PRO A 592 21.69 -0.65 19.00
C PRO A 592 22.02 -1.78 19.99
N LEU A 593 22.77 -2.79 19.54
CA LEU A 593 23.13 -3.97 20.35
C LEU A 593 23.91 -3.63 21.63
N GLU A 594 24.64 -2.50 21.64
CA GLU A 594 25.32 -2.00 22.85
C GLU A 594 24.33 -1.74 24.01
N TYR A 595 23.16 -1.18 23.73
CA TYR A 595 22.14 -0.93 24.76
C TYR A 595 21.55 -2.25 25.27
N LEU A 596 21.33 -3.24 24.40
CA LEU A 596 20.89 -4.57 24.82
C LEU A 596 21.88 -5.21 25.80
N ARG A 597 23.19 -5.10 25.52
CA ARG A 597 24.23 -5.57 26.45
C ARG A 597 24.14 -4.85 27.79
N ALA A 598 24.10 -3.52 27.76
CA ALA A 598 24.11 -2.69 28.96
C ALA A 598 22.85 -2.89 29.82
N ILE A 599 21.69 -3.08 29.20
CA ILE A 599 20.41 -3.38 29.88
C ILE A 599 20.47 -4.77 30.53
N GLY A 600 20.95 -5.78 29.79
CA GLY A 600 21.08 -7.13 30.32
C GLY A 600 22.03 -7.21 31.52
N THR A 601 23.19 -6.56 31.44
CA THR A 601 24.16 -6.57 32.55
C THR A 601 23.68 -5.76 33.76
N SER A 602 22.81 -4.75 33.59
CA SER A 602 22.25 -4.04 34.76
C SER A 602 21.39 -4.90 35.68
N LEU A 603 20.91 -6.05 35.23
CA LEU A 603 20.12 -6.98 36.05
C LEU A 603 20.85 -7.45 37.32
N TRP A 604 22.19 -7.43 37.33
CA TRP A 604 22.98 -7.72 38.53
C TRP A 604 22.81 -6.69 39.67
N SER A 605 22.38 -5.48 39.33
CA SER A 605 22.32 -4.33 40.25
C SER A 605 20.94 -3.66 40.31
N GLU A 606 19.96 -4.19 39.57
CA GLU A 606 18.60 -3.68 39.55
C GLU A 606 17.86 -4.17 40.79
N THR A 607 17.23 -3.22 41.49
CA THR A 607 16.54 -3.49 42.76
C THR A 607 15.02 -3.52 42.56
N ASP A 608 14.52 -2.80 41.56
CA ASP A 608 13.10 -2.77 41.23
C ASP A 608 12.69 -4.07 40.53
N GLN A 609 11.89 -4.87 41.24
CA GLN A 609 11.51 -6.20 40.80
C GLN A 609 10.57 -6.19 39.57
N ASP A 610 9.80 -5.12 39.36
CA ASP A 610 8.96 -4.96 38.18
C ASP A 610 9.81 -4.66 36.95
N VAL A 611 10.83 -3.80 37.10
CA VAL A 611 11.82 -3.53 36.05
C VAL A 611 12.64 -4.80 35.73
N VAL A 612 13.10 -5.54 36.74
CA VAL A 612 13.80 -6.82 36.57
C VAL A 612 12.96 -7.81 35.76
N ASN A 613 11.71 -8.03 36.18
CA ASN A 613 10.84 -9.01 35.56
C ASN A 613 10.46 -8.61 34.12
N TYR A 614 10.25 -7.31 33.85
CA TYR A 614 9.98 -6.81 32.51
C TYR A 614 11.16 -7.01 31.55
N ILE A 615 12.38 -6.68 31.99
CA ILE A 615 13.59 -6.89 31.18
C ILE A 615 13.82 -8.38 30.93
N HIS A 616 13.74 -9.20 31.98
CA HIS A 616 14.00 -10.63 31.84
C HIS A 616 12.96 -11.32 30.94
N SER A 617 11.66 -11.03 31.10
CA SER A 617 10.61 -11.55 30.21
C SER A 617 10.79 -11.09 28.76
N SER A 618 11.19 -9.83 28.54
CA SER A 618 11.50 -9.32 27.19
C SER A 618 12.65 -10.09 26.55
N LEU A 619 13.76 -10.31 27.26
CA LEU A 619 14.92 -11.05 26.74
C LEU A 619 14.56 -12.52 26.46
N GLN A 620 13.80 -13.16 27.35
CA GLN A 620 13.32 -14.53 27.14
C GLN A 620 12.44 -14.64 25.88
N SER A 621 11.55 -13.67 25.66
CA SER A 621 10.66 -13.61 24.50
C SER A 621 11.42 -13.33 23.19
N LEU A 622 12.39 -12.41 23.22
CA LEU A 622 13.26 -12.12 22.08
C LEU A 622 14.10 -13.35 21.68
N ARG A 623 14.57 -14.14 22.66
CA ARG A 623 15.31 -15.39 22.40
C ARG A 623 14.48 -16.40 21.61
N SER A 624 13.19 -16.52 21.93
CA SER A 624 12.28 -17.49 21.30
C SER A 624 11.61 -17.02 20.02
N SER A 625 11.70 -15.72 19.71
CA SER A 625 11.06 -15.13 18.53
C SER A 625 11.60 -15.73 17.23
N LYS A 626 10.68 -15.95 16.28
CA LYS A 626 10.93 -16.38 14.90
C LYS A 626 10.76 -15.25 13.90
N HIS A 627 10.49 -14.03 14.37
CA HIS A 627 10.28 -12.86 13.53
C HIS A 627 11.57 -12.49 12.76
N PRO A 628 11.55 -12.39 11.42
CA PRO A 628 12.75 -12.16 10.59
C PRO A 628 13.54 -10.90 10.98
N CYS A 629 12.86 -9.79 11.27
CA CYS A 629 13.54 -8.55 11.68
C CYS A 629 14.21 -8.64 13.07
N LEU A 630 13.86 -9.62 13.91
CA LEU A 630 14.42 -9.77 15.26
C LEU A 630 15.58 -10.76 15.30
N ALA A 631 15.93 -11.40 14.18
CA ALA A 631 16.97 -12.44 14.11
C ALA A 631 18.33 -11.99 14.68
N LYS A 632 18.77 -10.76 14.37
CA LYS A 632 20.02 -10.19 14.92
C LYS A 632 19.99 -10.09 16.44
N SER A 633 18.89 -9.57 17.00
CA SER A 633 18.70 -9.46 18.44
C SER A 633 18.56 -10.83 19.10
N GLN A 634 17.90 -11.78 18.44
CA GLN A 634 17.74 -13.14 18.92
C GLN A 634 19.09 -13.82 19.19
N ASP A 635 19.99 -13.81 18.19
CA ASP A 635 21.29 -14.46 18.30
C ASP A 635 22.19 -13.81 19.35
N PHE A 636 22.09 -12.49 19.49
CA PHE A 636 22.75 -11.75 20.54
C PHE A 636 22.22 -12.12 21.93
N VAL A 637 20.89 -12.14 22.09
CA VAL A 637 20.22 -12.40 23.38
C VAL A 637 20.44 -13.84 23.85
N LYS A 638 20.53 -14.83 22.94
CA LYS A 638 20.92 -16.22 23.27
C LYS A 638 22.26 -16.29 24.01
N GLN A 639 23.21 -15.44 23.66
CA GLN A 639 24.51 -15.36 24.33
C GLN A 639 24.42 -14.57 25.64
N LEU A 640 23.74 -13.40 25.60
CA LEU A 640 23.57 -12.52 26.76
C LEU A 640 22.90 -13.24 27.94
N LEU A 641 21.87 -14.04 27.69
CA LEU A 641 21.13 -14.76 28.74
C LEU A 641 22.00 -15.76 29.53
N LYS A 642 23.15 -16.17 28.99
CA LYS A 642 24.13 -17.01 29.72
C LYS A 642 25.00 -16.21 30.69
N ALA A 643 25.06 -14.89 30.54
CA ALA A 643 25.93 -13.98 31.29
C ALA A 643 25.18 -13.13 32.34
N ILE A 644 23.89 -13.38 32.54
CA ILE A 644 23.05 -12.69 33.53
C ILE A 644 22.56 -13.66 34.61
N PRO A 645 22.09 -13.17 35.78
CA PRO A 645 21.56 -14.02 36.83
C PRO A 645 20.33 -14.82 36.37
N ASN A 646 20.16 -16.02 36.93
CA ASN A 646 18.92 -16.78 36.75
C ASN A 646 17.79 -16.15 37.57
N ILE A 647 16.83 -15.52 36.89
CA ILE A 647 15.74 -14.76 37.52
C ILE A 647 14.41 -15.49 37.29
N PRO A 648 13.69 -15.92 38.34
CA PRO A 648 12.37 -16.52 38.17
C PRO A 648 11.36 -15.48 37.65
N LEU A 649 10.60 -15.83 36.62
CA LEU A 649 9.55 -14.98 36.08
C LEU A 649 8.26 -15.07 36.92
N SER A 650 7.58 -13.95 37.07
CA SER A 650 6.28 -13.86 37.74
C SER A 650 5.25 -13.14 36.87
N HIS A 651 4.13 -13.80 36.59
CA HIS A 651 2.99 -13.20 35.88
C HIS A 651 2.31 -12.07 36.66
N ARG A 652 2.60 -11.95 37.98
CA ARG A 652 2.07 -10.89 38.85
C ARG A 652 2.90 -9.60 38.81
N ARG A 653 3.98 -9.57 38.04
CA ARG A 653 4.82 -8.39 37.82
C ARG A 653 4.66 -7.85 36.40
N SER A 654 5.30 -6.73 36.12
CA SER A 654 5.38 -6.18 34.76
C SER A 654 6.07 -7.17 33.82
N ASN A 655 5.45 -7.46 32.67
CA ASN A 655 5.90 -8.49 31.74
C ASN A 655 5.86 -7.99 30.29
N ASN A 656 6.66 -8.61 29.43
CA ASN A 656 6.58 -8.43 27.98
C ASN A 656 6.78 -9.79 27.29
N TYR A 657 5.78 -10.20 26.51
CA TYR A 657 5.75 -11.47 25.81
C TYR A 657 5.57 -11.27 24.32
N ILE A 658 6.34 -12.02 23.54
CA ILE A 658 6.24 -12.09 22.08
C ILE A 658 5.75 -13.49 21.74
N TYR A 659 4.61 -13.56 21.08
CA TYR A 659 4.05 -14.76 20.51
C TYR A 659 4.09 -14.62 19.00
N ASP A 660 4.93 -15.39 18.32
CA ASP A 660 5.00 -15.36 16.88
C ASP A 660 4.89 -16.74 16.25
N PHE A 661 4.45 -16.72 15.00
CA PHE A 661 4.36 -17.88 14.14
C PHE A 661 4.93 -17.51 12.78
N ILE A 662 5.66 -18.44 12.18
CA ILE A 662 6.10 -18.38 10.79
C ILE A 662 5.74 -19.68 10.10
N HIS A 663 5.16 -19.59 8.92
CA HIS A 663 4.89 -20.76 8.09
C HIS A 663 6.21 -21.30 7.52
N PRO A 664 6.61 -22.56 7.81
CA PRO A 664 7.95 -23.06 7.48
C PRO A 664 8.32 -22.95 5.99
N SER A 665 7.40 -23.29 5.09
CA SER A 665 7.67 -23.31 3.64
C SER A 665 7.32 -22.02 2.90
N GLN A 666 6.36 -21.23 3.41
CA GLN A 666 5.85 -20.04 2.72
C GLN A 666 6.47 -18.73 3.26
N GLN A 667 7.11 -18.76 4.43
CA GLN A 667 7.84 -17.63 5.03
C GLN A 667 6.99 -16.36 5.24
N TYR A 668 5.69 -16.52 5.48
CA TYR A 668 4.85 -15.48 6.07
C TYR A 668 4.55 -15.82 7.53
N GLY A 669 4.18 -14.81 8.31
CA GLY A 669 3.89 -14.98 9.70
C GLY A 669 3.23 -13.79 10.35
N SER A 670 2.97 -13.93 11.64
CA SER A 670 2.38 -12.91 12.48
C SER A 670 3.05 -12.92 13.84
N LEU A 671 3.12 -11.75 14.46
CA LEU A 671 3.62 -11.52 15.80
C LEU A 671 2.55 -10.80 16.61
N LEU A 672 2.19 -11.37 17.76
CA LEU A 672 1.44 -10.72 18.82
C LEU A 672 2.42 -10.44 19.96
N GLN A 673 2.71 -9.17 20.20
CA GLN A 673 3.41 -8.74 21.40
C GLN A 673 2.39 -8.24 22.42
N LEU A 674 2.48 -8.71 23.66
CA LEU A 674 1.68 -8.25 24.78
C LEU A 674 2.59 -7.85 25.92
N HIS A 675 2.40 -6.66 26.47
CA HIS A 675 3.12 -6.23 27.65
C HIS A 675 2.22 -5.58 28.68
N THR A 676 2.60 -5.74 29.94
CA THR A 676 1.91 -5.23 31.11
C THR A 676 2.87 -4.44 31.97
N VAL A 677 2.39 -3.31 32.49
CA VAL A 677 3.07 -2.52 33.51
C VAL A 677 2.23 -2.61 34.77
N ASN A 678 2.77 -3.20 35.82
CA ASN A 678 2.07 -3.39 37.07
C ASN A 678 2.34 -2.24 38.04
N ASN A 679 1.43 -2.08 39.00
CA ASN A 679 1.61 -1.20 40.13
C ASN A 679 1.86 -2.06 41.39
N PRO A 680 2.95 -1.87 42.14
CA PRO A 680 3.22 -2.63 43.37
C PRO A 680 2.09 -2.58 44.40
N GLN A 681 1.21 -1.57 44.34
CA GLN A 681 0.11 -1.37 45.28
C GLN A 681 -1.21 -2.06 44.87
N ASN A 682 -1.32 -2.58 43.64
CA ASN A 682 -2.57 -3.16 43.10
C ASN A 682 -2.32 -4.50 42.39
N THR A 683 -3.34 -5.36 42.33
CA THR A 683 -3.27 -6.66 41.62
C THR A 683 -3.59 -6.58 40.12
N LEU A 684 -4.23 -5.50 39.64
CA LEU A 684 -4.43 -5.24 38.20
C LEU A 684 -3.24 -4.47 37.61
N PRO A 685 -2.82 -4.78 36.37
CA PRO A 685 -1.87 -3.96 35.64
C PRO A 685 -2.34 -2.51 35.50
N LEU A 686 -1.43 -1.58 35.74
CA LEU A 686 -1.61 -0.14 35.47
C LEU A 686 -1.74 0.12 33.97
N THR A 687 -0.99 -0.61 33.14
CA THR A 687 -1.08 -0.52 31.68
C THR A 687 -1.05 -1.90 31.07
N VAL A 688 -1.92 -2.14 30.09
CA VAL A 688 -1.86 -3.30 29.19
C VAL A 688 -1.72 -2.77 27.77
N ALA A 689 -0.76 -3.27 27.02
CA ALA A 689 -0.57 -2.85 25.64
C ALA A 689 -0.18 -4.03 24.76
N GLY A 690 -0.60 -3.95 23.50
CA GLY A 690 -0.35 -5.00 22.53
C GLY A 690 -0.07 -4.48 21.14
N LEU A 691 0.66 -5.28 20.37
CA LEU A 691 0.99 -5.04 18.96
C LEU A 691 0.69 -6.32 18.17
N VAL A 692 -0.08 -6.18 17.10
CA VAL A 692 -0.28 -7.19 16.07
C VAL A 692 0.51 -6.74 14.84
N ASN A 693 1.54 -7.51 14.55
CA ASN A 693 2.42 -7.31 13.41
C ASN A 693 2.28 -8.51 12.46
N TYR A 694 2.33 -8.24 11.17
CA TYR A 694 2.44 -9.27 10.15
C TYR A 694 3.75 -9.10 9.41
N PHE A 695 4.30 -10.21 8.97
CA PHE A 695 5.51 -10.19 8.17
C PHE A 695 5.45 -11.24 7.08
N TRP A 696 6.17 -10.97 6.01
CA TRP A 696 6.25 -11.83 4.86
C TRP A 696 7.62 -11.64 4.21
N LYS A 697 8.40 -12.73 4.16
CA LYS A 697 9.85 -12.69 3.88
C LYS A 697 10.53 -11.69 4.83
N ASP A 698 11.22 -10.70 4.29
CA ASP A 698 11.87 -9.62 5.01
C ASP A 698 11.01 -8.36 5.11
N TYR A 699 9.75 -8.38 4.72
CA TYR A 699 8.83 -7.25 4.93
C TYR A 699 8.05 -7.44 6.23
N THR A 700 7.95 -6.40 7.05
CA THR A 700 7.15 -6.38 8.28
C THR A 700 6.24 -5.16 8.32
N PHE A 701 5.07 -5.28 8.93
CA PHE A 701 4.12 -4.17 9.08
C PHE A 701 3.23 -4.30 10.32
N ASP A 702 3.02 -3.17 10.97
CA ASP A 702 2.17 -3.05 12.16
C ASP A 702 0.71 -2.83 11.74
N ALA A 703 -0.14 -3.84 11.94
CA ALA A 703 -1.56 -3.75 11.62
C ALA A 703 -2.35 -3.02 12.72
N TYR A 704 -2.18 -3.47 13.96
CA TYR A 704 -2.89 -2.94 15.12
C TYR A 704 -1.94 -2.77 16.30
N LYS A 705 -2.05 -1.66 17.02
CA LYS A 705 -1.44 -1.49 18.35
C LYS A 705 -2.52 -0.95 19.26
N PHE A 706 -2.57 -1.43 20.48
CA PHE A 706 -3.47 -0.89 21.48
C PHE A 706 -2.73 -0.66 22.79
N SER A 707 -3.22 0.28 23.58
CA SER A 707 -2.87 0.38 25.00
C SER A 707 -4.07 0.81 25.81
N VAL A 708 -4.24 0.18 26.96
CA VAL A 708 -5.21 0.54 27.98
C VAL A 708 -4.46 0.90 29.24
N HIS A 709 -4.64 2.13 29.73
CA HIS A 709 -4.11 2.59 31.02
C HIS A 709 -5.24 2.67 32.03
N LEU A 710 -5.01 2.22 33.27
CA LEU A 710 -6.03 2.06 34.31
C LEU A 710 -5.52 2.58 35.65
N SER A 711 -6.12 3.64 36.17
CA SER A 711 -5.92 4.12 37.54
C SER A 711 -7.24 4.49 38.24
N GLY A 712 -7.25 4.51 39.58
CA GLY A 712 -8.45 4.77 40.39
C GLY A 712 -9.50 3.64 40.43
N ALA A 713 -9.34 2.58 39.65
CA ALA A 713 -10.33 1.51 39.46
C ALA A 713 -10.24 0.34 40.48
N LYS A 714 -9.78 0.57 41.73
CA LYS A 714 -9.56 -0.53 42.70
C LYS A 714 -10.85 -1.31 43.01
N GLU A 715 -12.00 -0.68 43.03
CA GLU A 715 -13.27 -1.35 43.37
C GLU A 715 -13.77 -2.30 42.27
N LEU A 716 -13.23 -2.20 41.04
CA LEU A 716 -13.56 -3.07 39.91
C LEU A 716 -12.77 -4.40 39.92
N LEU A 717 -11.84 -4.57 40.88
CA LEU A 717 -10.85 -5.65 40.98
C LEU A 717 -11.42 -7.09 40.99
N PRO A 718 -12.44 -7.44 41.81
CA PRO A 718 -12.90 -8.82 41.93
C PRO A 718 -13.67 -9.29 40.69
N ASP A 719 -14.40 -8.39 40.05
CA ASP A 719 -15.33 -8.73 38.98
C ASP A 719 -14.58 -8.88 37.62
N PHE A 720 -13.58 -8.02 37.32
CA PHE A 720 -12.77 -8.13 36.08
C PHE A 720 -11.87 -9.37 36.05
N SER A 721 -11.26 -9.71 37.19
CA SER A 721 -10.40 -10.89 37.29
C SER A 721 -11.17 -12.20 37.05
N SER A 722 -12.44 -12.25 37.48
CA SER A 722 -13.33 -13.39 37.24
C SER A 722 -13.78 -13.56 35.77
N LEU A 723 -13.68 -12.49 34.97
CA LEU A 723 -14.04 -12.47 33.53
C LEU A 723 -12.85 -12.79 32.63
N LEU A 724 -11.65 -12.30 32.97
CA LEU A 724 -10.44 -12.45 32.14
C LEU A 724 -9.70 -13.78 32.37
N PHE A 725 -9.87 -14.42 33.53
CA PHE A 725 -9.08 -15.58 33.94
C PHE A 725 -9.90 -16.83 34.31
N ASN A 726 -11.21 -16.86 34.02
CA ASN A 726 -12.00 -18.09 34.16
C ASN A 726 -11.91 -18.93 32.88
N GLU A 727 -11.26 -20.09 32.97
CA GLU A 727 -11.08 -21.07 31.88
C GLU A 727 -12.36 -21.81 31.46
N LYS A 728 -13.52 -21.51 32.08
CA LYS A 728 -14.80 -22.15 31.72
C LYS A 728 -15.61 -21.24 30.81
N GLU A 729 -15.61 -21.58 29.51
CA GLU A 729 -16.58 -21.09 28.53
C GLU A 729 -17.98 -21.54 28.96
N ASP A 730 -18.81 -20.61 29.40
CA ASP A 730 -20.23 -20.86 29.66
C ASP A 730 -21.04 -19.61 29.31
N GLU A 731 -22.30 -19.78 28.91
CA GLU A 731 -23.25 -18.73 28.48
C GLU A 731 -23.46 -17.61 29.53
N THR A 732 -22.91 -17.77 30.73
CA THR A 732 -23.00 -16.85 31.87
C THR A 732 -22.00 -15.68 31.85
N GLN A 733 -20.98 -15.67 30.97
CA GLN A 733 -19.98 -14.59 30.95
C GLN A 733 -20.53 -13.22 30.55
N PHE A 734 -21.49 -13.16 29.61
CA PHE A 734 -22.10 -11.88 29.22
C PHE A 734 -23.04 -11.31 30.30
N ASN A 735 -23.76 -12.18 31.03
CA ASN A 735 -24.57 -11.75 32.18
C ASN A 735 -23.69 -11.21 33.32
N LYS A 736 -22.50 -11.80 33.54
CA LYS A 736 -21.48 -11.27 34.45
C LYS A 736 -20.89 -9.95 33.95
N LEU A 737 -20.58 -9.82 32.65
CA LEU A 737 -20.14 -8.56 32.05
C LEU A 737 -21.21 -7.47 32.20
N LYS A 738 -22.49 -7.82 32.04
CA LYS A 738 -23.62 -6.92 32.27
C LYS A 738 -23.74 -6.51 33.74
N GLU A 739 -23.69 -7.45 34.69
CA GLU A 739 -23.69 -7.14 36.12
C GLU A 739 -22.48 -6.29 36.51
N LEU A 740 -21.32 -6.54 35.90
CA LEU A 740 -20.11 -5.75 36.08
C LEU A 740 -20.31 -4.34 35.54
N LEU A 741 -20.83 -4.17 34.33
CA LEU A 741 -21.18 -2.87 33.76
C LEU A 741 -22.21 -2.14 34.65
N GLU A 742 -23.25 -2.83 35.14
CA GLU A 742 -24.25 -2.29 36.07
C GLU A 742 -23.68 -1.93 37.46
N LYS A 743 -22.63 -2.63 37.93
CA LYS A 743 -21.87 -2.25 39.13
C LYS A 743 -21.00 -1.04 38.86
N VAL A 744 -20.27 -0.99 37.74
CA VAL A 744 -19.46 0.17 37.35
C VAL A 744 -20.35 1.41 37.22
N VAL A 745 -21.57 1.27 36.72
CA VAL A 745 -22.61 2.33 36.67
C VAL A 745 -22.97 2.90 38.05
N LYS A 746 -22.88 2.09 39.11
CA LYS A 746 -23.32 2.46 40.47
C LYS A 746 -22.17 2.82 41.41
N LEU A 747 -20.94 2.58 41.00
CA LEU A 747 -19.76 2.86 41.83
C LEU A 747 -19.48 4.37 41.82
N ARG A 748 -19.44 4.97 43.01
CA ARG A 748 -18.69 6.19 43.26
C ARG A 748 -17.35 5.76 43.86
N PRO A 749 -16.34 5.48 43.02
CA PRO A 749 -15.06 5.01 43.51
C PRO A 749 -14.45 6.04 44.47
N ALA A 750 -13.77 5.58 45.51
CA ALA A 750 -13.11 6.45 46.48
C ALA A 750 -12.00 7.33 45.85
N ASP A 751 -11.43 6.89 44.71
CA ASP A 751 -10.45 7.60 43.89
C ASP A 751 -11.04 7.90 42.50
N PRO A 752 -10.70 9.03 41.86
CA PRO A 752 -11.16 9.32 40.50
C PRO A 752 -10.72 8.24 39.50
N VAL A 753 -11.66 7.62 38.79
CA VAL A 753 -11.39 6.61 37.76
C VAL A 753 -10.83 7.27 36.53
N HIS A 754 -9.70 6.71 36.07
CA HIS A 754 -9.01 7.17 34.88
C HIS A 754 -8.66 5.95 34.03
N ILE A 755 -9.37 5.82 32.91
CA ILE A 755 -9.18 4.76 31.93
C ILE A 755 -8.78 5.42 30.61
N GLU A 756 -7.62 5.09 30.08
CA GLU A 756 -7.18 5.61 28.78
C GLU A 756 -7.13 4.48 27.77
N VAL A 757 -7.65 4.73 26.58
CA VAL A 757 -7.58 3.79 25.47
C VAL A 757 -6.88 4.48 24.30
N MET A 758 -5.86 3.83 23.78
CA MET A 758 -5.20 4.22 22.54
C MET A 758 -5.27 3.06 21.56
N LEU A 759 -5.63 3.37 20.31
CA LEU A 759 -5.66 2.43 19.20
C LEU A 759 -4.88 3.02 18.03
N THR A 760 -3.96 2.25 17.47
CA THR A 760 -3.37 2.52 16.17
C THR A 760 -3.89 1.55 15.14
N PHE A 761 -4.07 2.04 13.92
CA PHE A 761 -4.43 1.27 12.75
C PHE A 761 -3.42 1.54 11.64
N GLN A 762 -2.82 0.49 11.09
CA GLN A 762 -1.78 0.56 10.04
C GLN A 762 -0.64 1.54 10.37
N GLY A 763 -0.18 1.53 11.62
CA GLY A 763 0.92 2.38 12.11
C GLY A 763 0.54 3.81 12.52
N HIS A 764 -0.70 4.26 12.27
CA HIS A 764 -1.18 5.59 12.64
C HIS A 764 -2.13 5.55 13.83
N THR A 765 -2.08 6.54 14.73
CA THR A 765 -3.01 6.61 15.87
C THR A 765 -4.38 6.99 15.36
N ALA A 766 -5.35 6.09 15.50
CA ALA A 766 -6.73 6.27 15.06
C ALA A 766 -7.61 6.82 16.19
N MET A 767 -7.30 6.45 17.44
CA MET A 767 -8.05 6.88 18.62
C MET A 767 -7.11 7.04 19.81
N VAL A 768 -7.34 8.10 20.59
CA VAL A 768 -6.84 8.23 21.95
C VAL A 768 -7.89 8.92 22.81
N TYR A 769 -8.32 8.27 23.89
CA TYR A 769 -9.43 8.75 24.72
C TYR A 769 -9.23 8.41 26.19
N LYS A 770 -9.45 9.42 27.05
CA LYS A 770 -9.61 9.25 28.49
C LYS A 770 -11.10 9.15 28.84
N PHE A 771 -11.48 8.04 29.47
CA PHE A 771 -12.75 7.87 30.17
C PHE A 771 -12.56 8.23 31.65
N ASP A 772 -13.46 9.06 32.16
CA ASP A 772 -13.58 9.51 33.55
C ASP A 772 -15.06 9.63 33.93
N GLU A 773 -15.38 10.01 35.17
CA GLU A 773 -16.75 10.06 35.69
C GLU A 773 -17.68 10.97 34.86
N GLU A 774 -17.15 12.06 34.31
CA GLU A 774 -17.92 13.02 33.51
C GLU A 774 -18.34 12.43 32.16
N ASN A 775 -17.46 11.66 31.52
CA ASN A 775 -17.70 11.05 30.22
C ASN A 775 -18.37 9.67 30.32
N TYR A 776 -18.09 8.94 31.39
CA TYR A 776 -18.68 7.64 31.71
C TYR A 776 -20.20 7.78 31.92
N GLY A 777 -20.65 8.80 32.68
CA GLY A 777 -22.06 9.08 32.89
C GLY A 777 -22.85 9.42 31.62
N LYS A 778 -22.20 10.00 30.59
CA LYS A 778 -22.84 10.32 29.29
C LYS A 778 -23.06 9.08 28.43
N ILE A 779 -22.09 8.15 28.42
CA ILE A 779 -22.23 6.85 27.73
C ILE A 779 -23.32 6.03 28.42
N LEU A 780 -23.37 6.06 29.75
CA LEU A 780 -24.33 5.28 30.53
C LEU A 780 -25.76 5.81 30.49
N ASN A 781 -25.93 7.14 30.45
CA ASN A 781 -27.24 7.78 30.32
C ASN A 781 -27.65 8.00 28.85
N SER A 782 -26.90 7.44 27.89
CA SER A 782 -27.31 7.46 26.50
C SER A 782 -28.58 6.61 26.33
N LYS A 783 -29.53 7.08 25.53
CA LYS A 783 -30.73 6.31 25.14
C LYS A 783 -30.37 4.95 24.52
N ASP A 784 -29.13 4.77 24.08
CA ASP A 784 -28.60 3.53 23.54
C ASP A 784 -28.53 2.43 24.61
N ILE A 785 -28.19 2.71 25.88
CA ILE A 785 -28.21 1.68 26.93
C ILE A 785 -29.64 1.26 27.30
N GLU A 786 -30.59 2.19 27.35
CA GLU A 786 -32.02 1.82 27.47
C GLU A 786 -32.50 1.01 26.26
N TYR A 787 -31.99 1.27 25.06
CA TYR A 787 -32.24 0.49 23.84
C TYR A 787 -31.64 -0.93 23.93
N TYR A 788 -30.43 -1.08 24.47
CA TYR A 788 -29.82 -2.39 24.78
C TYR A 788 -30.57 -3.17 25.89
N LEU A 789 -31.45 -2.52 26.64
CA LEU A 789 -32.28 -3.15 27.68
C LEU A 789 -33.65 -3.64 27.15
N GLN A 790 -34.05 -3.29 25.92
CA GLN A 790 -35.29 -3.73 25.24
C GLN A 790 -35.05 -4.90 24.25
N GLU A 791 -36.09 -5.39 23.56
CA GLU A 791 -35.88 -6.30 22.42
C GLU A 791 -35.20 -5.52 21.29
N TYR A 792 -34.05 -6.00 20.80
CA TYR A 792 -33.33 -5.30 19.75
C TYR A 792 -32.67 -6.27 18.76
N LYS A 793 -32.57 -5.82 17.51
CA LYS A 793 -31.79 -6.44 16.44
C LYS A 793 -30.58 -5.56 16.15
N LEU A 794 -29.38 -6.08 16.37
CA LEU A 794 -28.15 -5.50 15.83
C LEU A 794 -27.79 -6.25 14.56
N ASN A 795 -27.63 -5.52 13.47
CA ASN A 795 -27.08 -6.03 12.22
C ASN A 795 -25.97 -5.07 11.81
N PHE A 796 -24.72 -5.51 11.92
CA PHE A 796 -23.59 -4.69 11.46
C PHE A 796 -22.58 -5.55 10.71
N GLN A 797 -22.14 -5.02 9.58
CA GLN A 797 -21.08 -5.55 8.74
C GLN A 797 -19.96 -4.53 8.71
N ILE A 798 -18.74 -5.00 8.98
CA ILE A 798 -17.54 -4.18 8.91
C ILE A 798 -16.59 -4.89 7.98
N TRP A 799 -16.38 -4.32 6.81
CA TRP A 799 -15.26 -4.67 5.94
C TRP A 799 -14.10 -3.72 6.24
N GLN A 800 -12.92 -4.29 6.49
CA GLN A 800 -11.68 -3.54 6.70
C GLN A 800 -10.53 -4.20 5.96
N SER A 801 -9.62 -3.38 5.45
CA SER A 801 -8.33 -3.87 4.96
C SER A 801 -7.27 -3.62 6.02
N ALA A 802 -6.62 -4.68 6.52
CA ALA A 802 -5.53 -4.58 7.48
C ALA A 802 -4.21 -4.14 6.82
N ALA A 803 -4.06 -4.37 5.51
CA ALA A 803 -2.87 -3.99 4.75
C ALA A 803 -3.15 -3.99 3.26
N THR A 804 -2.68 -2.96 2.55
CA THR A 804 -2.66 -2.93 1.09
C THR A 804 -1.28 -2.53 0.56
N ALA A 805 -0.82 -3.19 -0.50
CA ALA A 805 0.33 -2.76 -1.29
C ALA A 805 0.02 -2.88 -2.78
N ILE A 806 0.45 -1.89 -3.56
CA ILE A 806 0.25 -1.83 -5.00
C ILE A 806 1.57 -1.45 -5.65
N TYR A 807 2.06 -2.29 -6.54
CA TYR A 807 3.21 -1.99 -7.39
C TYR A 807 2.77 -2.07 -8.85
N THR A 808 2.93 -0.97 -9.59
CA THR A 808 2.58 -0.91 -11.02
C THR A 808 3.80 -0.56 -11.85
N LEU A 809 4.00 -1.30 -12.94
CA LEU A 809 5.14 -1.17 -13.84
C LEU A 809 4.71 -1.48 -15.29
N PRO A 810 5.43 -1.04 -16.33
CA PRO A 810 5.09 -1.38 -17.71
C PRO A 810 5.48 -2.83 -18.05
N SER A 811 4.68 -3.48 -18.88
CA SER A 811 5.05 -4.73 -19.58
C SER A 811 5.75 -4.45 -20.91
N GLU A 812 6.28 -5.50 -21.54
CA GLU A 812 7.00 -5.45 -22.83
C GLU A 812 6.17 -4.83 -23.97
N ILE A 813 4.84 -4.94 -23.93
CA ILE A 813 3.93 -4.31 -24.91
C ILE A 813 3.56 -2.86 -24.57
N GLY A 814 4.14 -2.28 -23.52
CA GLY A 814 3.82 -0.93 -23.06
C GLY A 814 2.47 -0.82 -22.37
N MET A 815 1.96 -1.91 -21.79
CA MET A 815 0.76 -1.91 -20.95
C MET A 815 1.12 -1.95 -19.47
N PRO A 816 0.45 -1.19 -18.60
CA PRO A 816 0.72 -1.22 -17.17
C PRO A 816 0.25 -2.54 -16.54
N VAL A 817 1.07 -3.10 -15.67
CA VAL A 817 0.81 -4.32 -14.89
C VAL A 817 0.90 -3.97 -13.42
N SER A 818 -0.15 -4.29 -12.66
CA SER A 818 -0.22 -4.02 -11.23
C SER A 818 -0.20 -5.31 -10.42
N ALA A 819 0.76 -5.44 -9.52
CA ALA A 819 0.72 -6.40 -8.42
C ALA A 819 0.01 -5.75 -7.22
N ILE A 820 -1.14 -6.32 -6.83
CA ILE A 820 -1.97 -5.82 -5.73
C ILE A 820 -1.98 -6.87 -4.63
N PHE A 821 -1.57 -6.45 -3.44
CA PHE A 821 -1.69 -7.21 -2.21
C PHE A 821 -2.73 -6.51 -1.35
N ASP A 822 -3.76 -7.25 -0.93
CA ASP A 822 -4.79 -6.75 -0.02
C ASP A 822 -5.10 -7.82 1.03
N LEU A 823 -4.88 -7.47 2.30
CA LEU A 823 -5.26 -8.28 3.45
C LEU A 823 -6.57 -7.72 4.00
N SER A 824 -7.68 -8.10 3.36
CA SER A 824 -9.02 -7.71 3.77
C SER A 824 -9.70 -8.75 4.66
N GLY A 825 -10.45 -8.27 5.65
CA GLY A 825 -11.31 -9.05 6.51
C GLY A 825 -12.70 -8.44 6.58
N MET A 826 -13.71 -9.30 6.69
CA MET A 826 -15.08 -8.90 6.95
C MET A 826 -15.50 -9.46 8.30
N PHE A 827 -16.13 -8.62 9.11
CA PHE A 827 -16.79 -9.01 10.34
C PHE A 827 -18.28 -8.79 10.15
N SER A 828 -19.06 -9.87 10.10
CA SER A 828 -20.51 -9.78 10.03
C SER A 828 -21.11 -10.32 11.33
N ASN A 829 -21.87 -9.47 12.01
CA ASN A 829 -22.55 -9.83 13.25
C ASN A 829 -24.04 -9.51 13.16
N ARG A 830 -24.85 -10.52 13.46
CA ARG A 830 -26.29 -10.38 13.69
C ARG A 830 -26.63 -10.88 15.07
N VAL A 831 -27.19 -9.98 15.88
CA VAL A 831 -27.64 -10.26 17.23
C VAL A 831 -29.11 -9.91 17.31
N GLU A 832 -29.96 -10.91 17.54
CA GLU A 832 -31.37 -10.72 17.86
C GLU A 832 -31.57 -11.07 19.34
N VAL A 833 -32.02 -10.09 20.13
CA VAL A 833 -32.35 -10.29 21.56
C VAL A 833 -33.88 -10.30 21.70
N LEU A 834 -34.45 -11.48 21.94
CA LEU A 834 -35.89 -11.67 22.14
C LEU A 834 -36.22 -11.82 23.64
N LYS A 835 -37.34 -11.23 24.10
CA LYS A 835 -37.90 -11.50 25.43
C LYS A 835 -38.74 -12.77 25.38
N GLY A 836 -38.30 -13.79 26.12
CA GLY A 836 -39.09 -14.98 26.43
C GLY A 836 -39.50 -15.03 27.90
N LYS A 837 -40.61 -15.70 28.20
CA LYS A 837 -40.89 -16.24 29.54
C LYS A 837 -40.53 -17.73 29.50
N ALA A 838 -39.52 -18.13 30.27
CA ALA A 838 -39.30 -19.54 30.57
C ALA A 838 -39.49 -19.73 32.08
N SER A 839 -40.44 -20.60 32.45
CA SER A 839 -40.56 -21.11 33.82
C SER A 839 -40.75 -20.03 34.91
N GLY A 840 -41.55 -19.00 34.62
CA GLY A 840 -41.81 -17.91 35.59
C GLY A 840 -40.62 -16.96 35.84
N LYS A 841 -39.50 -17.14 35.14
CA LYS A 841 -38.37 -16.19 35.09
C LYS A 841 -38.27 -15.58 33.70
N LEU A 842 -37.84 -14.33 33.65
CA LEU A 842 -37.56 -13.63 32.40
C LEU A 842 -36.39 -14.34 31.72
N ALA A 843 -36.60 -14.98 30.57
CA ALA A 843 -35.57 -15.73 29.85
C ALA A 843 -35.33 -15.07 28.50
N ARG A 844 -34.09 -14.68 28.21
CA ARG A 844 -33.73 -14.05 26.93
C ARG A 844 -33.18 -15.12 26.00
N ARG A 845 -33.67 -15.18 24.76
CA ARG A 845 -33.13 -16.08 23.74
C ARG A 845 -32.30 -15.25 22.78
N LEU A 846 -31.03 -15.58 22.66
CA LEU A 846 -30.08 -14.94 21.76
C LEU A 846 -29.89 -15.82 20.53
N LYS A 847 -29.98 -15.23 19.34
CA LYS A 847 -29.50 -15.86 18.10
C LYS A 847 -28.27 -15.10 17.64
N PHE A 848 -27.13 -15.79 17.59
CA PHE A 848 -25.87 -15.27 17.08
C PHE A 848 -25.56 -15.91 15.74
N GLN A 849 -25.23 -15.08 14.75
CA GLN A 849 -24.58 -15.50 13.52
C GLN A 849 -23.35 -14.62 13.34
N LEU A 850 -22.17 -15.19 13.59
CA LEU A 850 -20.86 -14.54 13.45
C LEU A 850 -20.16 -15.18 12.26
N VAL A 851 -19.77 -14.36 11.29
CA VAL A 851 -19.22 -14.79 10.00
C VAL A 851 -17.99 -13.97 9.68
#